data_AF-H2YXE4-F1
#
_entry.id   AF-H2YXE4-F1
#
_cell.length_a   1.000
_cell.length_b   1.000
_cell.length_c   1.000
_cell.angle_alpha   90.00
_cell.angle_beta   90.00
_cell.angle_gamma   90.00
#
_symmetry.space_group_name_H-M   'P 1'
#
loop_
_entity.id
_entity.type
_entity.pdbx_description
1 polymer ?
#
loop_
_entity_poly.entity_id
_entity_poly.type
_entity_poly.pdbx_seq_one_letter_code
_entity_poly.pdbx_strand_id
1 'polypeptide(L)'
;MGLGKTIQSITFLQKIFDHGIWGPFLVVAPLSTIANWQREFESWTTINAVVYHGSQTSRDMLHTYEWFCRDENVSTLIPGCYKVHAVITTYEMIVLDSSHLRDVDWRCLIIDEAHRLKNLSCKLVESLSYMQLEHKVLLTGTPLQNNVEELFALLSFLQPETFNCQQAFSLEFGNLKNNAQVEKLQALLKPMMLRRLKEDVEKSLAPKQETIIEELTSIQKKYYRAILERNFEFLAKGTSGGNVPNLMNTMMELRKCCNHPYLIKGAEDKIMQEYRMMSNEQNPLQAMIQSSGKLVLIDKLLPRLKEGGHKVLVFSQMVRVLDILEDYLVQRSYLYERIDGCIRGNERQMAIDRFSKKGSDRFVFLLCTRAGGLGINLTAADTVIIFDSDWNPQNDLQAQARCHRIGQQKPVKIYRLITRNSYEREMFDKASLKLGLDKAVLQSISGRQDQVTNQVAPQLSKTEVEDLLKRGAYGAIMDDDEAASKFCEEDIDQILDRRAHTVTLESGEKGSTFSKASFVSNVDHSDISLDDPNFWEKWAKKADLDLKQLKDNKLILEIPRHRKQTRRFGGNSDDAEIFAEIGSESEDSDKFRSRAGGAGGGQRKGWGRRDCFRIEKCLLTYGWGRWTAIQTRGRFSGAITHQELEELSRVVLMYCLKYYNGDEKIKYFMWDLITPTEVAITTGVDLRNHEGLSAPVPRGRKGKRAKEESTSGRHKDEQSKREWAADIDIDALLPDEGF
;
A
#
# COMPACT_ATOMS: atom_id res chain seq x y z
N MET A 1 -12.27 11.24 -14.54
CA MET A 1 -10.94 10.96 -15.12
C MET A 1 -11.05 10.57 -16.58
N GLY A 2 -10.00 10.76 -17.39
CA GLY A 2 -9.93 10.29 -18.78
C GLY A 2 -10.29 11.29 -19.87
N LEU A 3 -10.62 12.54 -19.54
CA LEU A 3 -11.02 13.61 -20.50
C LEU A 3 -9.83 14.44 -21.04
N GLY A 4 -8.62 13.87 -21.06
CA GLY A 4 -7.44 14.57 -21.57
C GLY A 4 -6.91 15.73 -20.71
N LYS A 5 -6.94 15.60 -19.37
CA LYS A 5 -6.40 16.64 -18.45
C LYS A 5 -4.94 17.01 -18.78
N THR A 6 -4.11 15.99 -19.00
CA THR A 6 -2.69 16.14 -19.34
C THR A 6 -2.50 16.98 -20.61
N ILE A 7 -3.21 16.65 -21.69
CA ILE A 7 -3.11 17.39 -22.97
C ILE A 7 -3.62 18.82 -22.82
N GLN A 8 -4.70 19.04 -22.06
CA GLN A 8 -5.21 20.40 -21.79
C GLN A 8 -4.18 21.25 -21.05
N SER A 9 -3.52 20.68 -20.03
CA SER A 9 -2.44 21.33 -19.30
C SER A 9 -1.23 21.65 -20.17
N ILE A 10 -0.82 20.70 -21.02
CA ILE A 10 0.30 20.91 -21.95
C ILE A 10 -0.05 21.98 -22.99
N THR A 11 -1.27 21.97 -23.52
CA THR A 11 -1.75 22.99 -24.47
C THR A 11 -1.81 24.37 -23.82
N PHE A 12 -2.21 24.45 -22.56
CA PHE A 12 -2.19 25.68 -21.77
C PHE A 12 -0.75 26.21 -21.62
N LEU A 13 0.22 25.36 -21.27
CA LEU A 13 1.63 25.76 -21.22
C LEU A 13 2.17 26.18 -22.58
N GLN A 14 1.82 25.48 -23.66
CA GLN A 14 2.19 25.88 -25.03
C GLN A 14 1.66 27.28 -25.36
N LYS A 15 0.43 27.62 -24.97
CA LYS A 15 -0.11 28.96 -25.20
C LYS A 15 0.59 30.05 -24.40
N ILE A 16 1.00 29.75 -23.17
CA ILE A 16 1.85 30.65 -22.38
C ILE A 16 3.21 30.85 -23.07
N PHE A 17 3.80 29.76 -23.58
CA PHE A 17 5.06 29.77 -24.32
C PHE A 17 4.97 30.60 -25.60
N ASP A 18 3.93 30.41 -26.41
CA ASP A 18 3.65 31.16 -27.64
C ASP A 18 3.47 32.68 -27.35
N HIS A 19 2.96 33.03 -26.17
CA HIS A 19 2.81 34.41 -25.71
C HIS A 19 4.11 35.08 -25.27
N GLY A 20 5.24 34.36 -25.28
CA GLY A 20 6.57 34.89 -24.94
C GLY A 20 7.02 34.62 -23.50
N ILE A 21 6.27 33.81 -22.73
CA ILE A 21 6.70 33.37 -21.39
C ILE A 21 7.29 31.96 -21.53
N TRP A 22 8.61 31.87 -21.64
CA TRP A 22 9.29 30.62 -21.99
C TRP A 22 9.54 29.65 -20.82
N GLY A 23 9.07 29.97 -19.62
CA GLY A 23 9.27 29.16 -18.41
C GLY A 23 10.24 29.80 -17.41
N PRO A 24 10.80 29.02 -16.46
CA PRO A 24 10.65 27.57 -16.33
C PRO A 24 9.28 27.16 -15.75
N PHE A 25 8.75 26.03 -16.25
CA PHE A 25 7.49 25.42 -15.79
C PHE A 25 7.77 24.16 -14.95
N LEU A 26 7.03 23.97 -13.86
CA LEU A 26 7.16 22.81 -12.98
C LEU A 26 5.91 21.93 -13.09
N VAL A 27 6.10 20.64 -13.40
CA VAL A 27 5.04 19.64 -13.40
C VAL A 27 5.35 18.59 -12.34
N VAL A 28 4.50 18.50 -11.32
CA VAL A 28 4.60 17.50 -10.25
C VAL A 28 3.53 16.45 -10.49
N ALA A 29 3.94 15.20 -10.68
CA ALA A 29 3.04 14.11 -10.98
C ALA A 29 3.44 12.80 -10.26
N PRO A 30 2.51 11.85 -10.05
CA PRO A 30 2.87 10.53 -9.54
C PRO A 30 3.97 9.86 -10.38
N LEU A 31 4.84 9.08 -9.73
CA LEU A 31 5.91 8.32 -10.41
C LEU A 31 5.37 7.43 -11.55
N SER A 32 4.12 6.97 -11.47
CA SER A 32 3.49 6.17 -12.52
C SER A 32 3.10 6.96 -13.76
N THR A 33 2.99 8.29 -13.69
CA THR A 33 2.54 9.14 -14.81
C THR A 33 3.64 10.00 -15.41
N ILE A 34 4.81 10.16 -14.79
CA ILE A 34 5.89 11.01 -15.32
C ILE A 34 6.29 10.64 -16.76
N ALA A 35 6.38 9.35 -17.07
CA ALA A 35 6.70 8.87 -18.42
C ALA A 35 5.58 9.12 -19.42
N ASN A 36 4.32 9.18 -18.96
CA ASN A 36 3.21 9.62 -19.80
C ASN A 36 3.31 11.12 -20.07
N TRP A 37 3.53 11.94 -19.04
CA TRP A 37 3.72 13.38 -19.18
C TRP A 37 4.84 13.71 -20.17
N GLN A 38 6.01 13.06 -20.04
CA GLN A 38 7.14 13.25 -20.96
C GLN A 38 6.74 12.97 -22.41
N ARG A 39 6.15 11.80 -22.69
CA ARG A 39 5.71 11.43 -24.05
C ARG A 39 4.70 12.41 -24.62
N GLU A 40 3.77 12.90 -23.81
CA GLU A 40 2.78 13.87 -24.27
C GLU A 40 3.42 15.25 -24.55
N PHE A 41 4.42 15.68 -23.76
CA PHE A 41 5.17 16.90 -24.09
C PHE A 41 5.90 16.75 -25.44
N GLU A 42 6.63 15.65 -25.63
CA GLU A 42 7.37 15.35 -26.86
C GLU A 42 6.45 15.20 -28.09
N SER A 43 5.23 14.69 -27.90
CA SER A 43 4.28 14.45 -29.00
C SER A 43 3.53 15.70 -29.41
N TRP A 44 3.18 16.58 -28.47
CA TRP A 44 2.24 17.69 -28.71
C TRP A 44 2.90 19.07 -28.78
N THR A 45 4.13 19.23 -28.27
CA THR A 45 4.77 20.54 -28.11
C THR A 45 6.24 20.52 -28.49
N THR A 46 6.80 21.69 -28.76
CA THR A 46 8.26 21.87 -28.96
C THR A 46 8.97 22.32 -27.69
N ILE A 47 8.27 22.30 -26.55
CA ILE A 47 8.81 22.69 -25.25
C ILE A 47 9.84 21.64 -24.82
N ASN A 48 11.08 22.07 -24.63
CA ASN A 48 12.13 21.27 -24.00
C ASN A 48 11.73 20.86 -22.57
N ALA A 49 11.20 19.65 -22.42
CA ALA A 49 10.71 19.10 -21.17
C ALA A 49 11.64 17.98 -20.66
N VAL A 50 12.12 18.11 -19.42
CA VAL A 50 13.09 17.18 -18.81
C VAL A 50 12.49 16.51 -17.58
N VAL A 51 12.72 15.20 -17.44
CA VAL A 51 12.29 14.44 -16.26
C VAL A 51 13.35 14.54 -15.16
N TYR A 52 13.00 15.19 -14.05
CA TYR A 52 13.82 15.29 -12.85
C TYR A 52 13.52 14.16 -11.88
N HIS A 53 14.18 13.02 -12.10
CA HIS A 53 14.05 11.84 -11.25
C HIS A 53 15.34 11.00 -11.30
N GLY A 54 15.60 10.20 -10.26
CA GLY A 54 16.74 9.26 -10.23
C GLY A 54 17.70 9.46 -9.06
N SER A 55 18.91 8.92 -9.19
CA SER A 55 19.97 9.02 -8.18
C SER A 55 20.55 10.44 -8.11
N GLN A 56 21.27 10.76 -7.02
CA GLN A 56 21.96 12.05 -6.87
C GLN A 56 22.85 12.34 -8.09
N THR A 57 23.64 11.36 -8.54
CA THR A 57 24.51 11.49 -9.72
C THR A 57 23.74 11.84 -10.99
N SER A 58 22.53 11.30 -11.17
CA SER A 58 21.69 11.62 -12.33
C SER A 58 21.24 13.07 -12.27
N ARG A 59 20.86 13.54 -11.08
CA ARG A 59 20.42 14.93 -10.85
C ARG A 59 21.57 15.92 -10.98
N ASP A 60 22.76 15.59 -10.45
CA ASP A 60 23.96 16.42 -10.61
C ASP A 60 24.32 16.57 -12.10
N MET A 61 24.14 15.51 -12.90
CA MET A 61 24.34 15.54 -14.34
C MET A 61 23.34 16.49 -15.02
N LEU A 62 22.05 16.42 -14.66
CA LEU A 62 21.02 17.35 -15.16
C LEU A 62 21.37 18.82 -14.84
N HIS A 63 21.74 19.11 -13.58
CA HIS A 63 22.16 20.46 -13.17
C HIS A 63 23.38 20.95 -13.93
N THR A 64 24.34 20.06 -14.17
CA THR A 64 25.60 20.39 -14.83
C THR A 64 25.41 20.70 -16.31
N TYR A 65 24.62 19.91 -17.03
CA TYR A 65 24.58 19.92 -18.50
C TYR A 65 23.29 20.50 -19.09
N GLU A 66 22.15 20.25 -18.44
CA GLU A 66 20.82 20.52 -19.02
C GLU A 66 20.11 21.71 -18.39
N TRP A 67 20.37 22.07 -17.14
CA TRP A 67 19.55 23.03 -16.39
C TRP A 67 19.81 24.50 -16.78
N PHE A 68 21.07 24.93 -16.79
CA PHE A 68 21.47 26.34 -16.94
C PHE A 68 22.21 26.61 -18.25
N CYS A 69 22.03 27.81 -18.79
CA CYS A 69 22.90 28.35 -19.84
C CYS A 69 24.29 28.63 -19.25
N ARG A 70 25.34 28.23 -19.98
CA ARG A 70 26.72 28.60 -19.66
C ARG A 70 27.18 29.63 -20.68
N ASP A 71 27.88 30.66 -20.22
CA ASP A 71 28.57 31.58 -21.11
C ASP A 71 29.75 30.85 -21.77
N GLU A 72 29.82 30.87 -23.11
CA GLU A 72 30.89 30.23 -23.90
C GLU A 72 32.28 30.82 -23.58
N ASN A 73 32.36 32.03 -23.03
CA ASN A 73 33.62 32.73 -22.80
C ASN A 73 34.19 32.57 -21.38
N VAL A 74 33.38 32.24 -20.38
CA VAL A 74 33.79 32.32 -18.94
C VAL A 74 33.49 31.04 -18.15
N SER A 75 32.78 30.05 -18.70
CA SER A 75 32.37 28.83 -17.97
C SER A 75 31.61 29.13 -16.65
N THR A 76 30.99 30.31 -16.56
CA THR A 76 30.11 30.70 -15.45
C THR A 76 28.65 30.53 -15.88
N LEU A 77 27.80 30.17 -14.91
CA LEU A 77 26.35 30.02 -15.10
C LEU A 77 25.74 31.40 -15.27
N ILE A 78 24.90 31.60 -16.30
CA ILE A 78 24.15 32.84 -16.48
C ILE A 78 22.91 32.78 -15.57
N PRO A 79 22.81 33.63 -14.52
CA PRO A 79 21.67 33.60 -13.62
C PRO A 79 20.36 33.91 -14.36
N GLY A 80 19.33 33.10 -14.13
CA GLY A 80 18.01 33.27 -14.76
C GLY A 80 17.89 32.79 -16.21
N CYS A 81 18.96 32.29 -16.84
CA CYS A 81 18.89 31.64 -18.16
C CYS A 81 18.80 30.12 -17.99
N TYR A 82 17.61 29.58 -18.21
CA TYR A 82 17.35 28.15 -18.17
C TYR A 82 17.31 27.58 -19.59
N LYS A 83 18.02 26.47 -19.81
CA LYS A 83 17.92 25.72 -21.08
C LYS A 83 16.67 24.83 -21.12
N VAL A 84 16.19 24.42 -19.94
CA VAL A 84 14.96 23.64 -19.78
C VAL A 84 13.77 24.59 -19.68
N HIS A 85 12.74 24.33 -20.47
CA HIS A 85 11.49 25.08 -20.40
C HIS A 85 10.51 24.46 -19.41
N ALA A 86 10.45 23.13 -19.31
CA ALA A 86 9.58 22.41 -18.38
C ALA A 86 10.31 21.28 -17.63
N VAL A 87 10.08 21.18 -16.32
CA VAL A 87 10.63 20.12 -15.47
C VAL A 87 9.49 19.24 -14.96
N ILE A 88 9.59 17.94 -15.20
CA ILE A 88 8.62 16.93 -14.77
C ILE A 88 9.23 16.15 -13.60
N THR A 89 8.60 16.18 -12.44
CA THR A 89 9.12 15.57 -11.21
C THR A 89 8.02 14.87 -10.40
N THR A 90 8.44 14.17 -9.36
CA THR A 90 7.57 13.45 -8.42
C THR A 90 7.46 14.18 -7.09
N TYR A 91 6.39 13.95 -6.34
CA TYR A 91 6.20 14.57 -5.01
C TYR A 91 7.37 14.31 -4.06
N GLU A 92 7.94 13.11 -4.12
CA GLU A 92 9.07 12.72 -3.30
C GLU A 92 10.32 13.56 -3.61
N MET A 93 10.55 13.89 -4.89
CA MET A 93 11.69 14.69 -5.32
C MET A 93 11.56 16.17 -4.93
N ILE A 94 10.33 16.70 -4.86
CA ILE A 94 10.09 18.04 -4.30
C ILE A 94 10.57 18.13 -2.86
N VAL A 95 10.32 17.10 -2.05
CA VAL A 95 10.73 17.08 -0.63
C VAL A 95 12.21 16.75 -0.48
N LEU A 96 12.74 15.82 -1.28
CA LEU A 96 14.14 15.39 -1.20
C LEU A 96 15.12 16.46 -1.66
N ASP A 97 14.73 17.25 -2.67
CA ASP A 97 15.63 18.19 -3.36
C ASP A 97 15.11 19.62 -3.36
N SER A 98 14.41 19.97 -2.27
CA SER A 98 13.76 21.27 -2.10
C SER A 98 14.74 22.44 -2.21
N SER A 99 16.01 22.26 -1.80
CA SER A 99 17.03 23.31 -1.86
C SER A 99 17.30 23.79 -3.29
N HIS A 100 17.50 22.86 -4.24
CA HIS A 100 17.80 23.23 -5.63
C HIS A 100 16.58 23.76 -6.37
N LEU A 101 15.40 23.22 -6.06
CA LEU A 101 14.16 23.62 -6.72
C LEU A 101 13.61 24.96 -6.20
N ARG A 102 13.98 25.36 -4.98
CA ARG A 102 13.58 26.63 -4.36
C ARG A 102 14.22 27.84 -5.02
N ASP A 103 15.46 27.72 -5.47
CA ASP A 103 16.23 28.82 -6.04
C ASP A 103 15.79 29.19 -7.48
N VAL A 104 14.77 28.50 -8.01
CA VAL A 104 14.20 28.71 -9.33
C VAL A 104 12.87 29.47 -9.22
N ASP A 105 12.75 30.55 -9.98
CA ASP A 105 11.51 31.33 -10.08
C ASP A 105 10.56 30.69 -11.10
N TRP A 106 9.65 29.84 -10.61
CA TRP A 106 8.74 29.07 -11.45
C TRP A 106 7.56 29.90 -11.94
N ARG A 107 7.41 29.97 -13.26
CA ARG A 107 6.32 30.71 -13.93
C ARG A 107 4.98 30.01 -13.79
N CYS A 108 4.97 28.68 -13.84
CA CYS A 108 3.75 27.89 -13.68
C CYS A 108 4.07 26.55 -13.02
N LEU A 109 3.27 26.19 -12.01
CA LEU A 109 3.25 24.90 -11.36
C LEU A 109 1.98 24.16 -11.73
N ILE A 110 2.12 22.94 -12.25
CA ILE A 110 1.03 22.00 -12.48
C ILE A 110 1.22 20.81 -11.55
N ILE A 111 0.19 20.50 -10.77
CA ILE A 111 0.17 19.32 -9.90
C ILE A 111 -0.88 18.35 -10.41
N ASP A 112 -0.43 17.21 -10.94
CA ASP A 112 -1.31 16.09 -11.27
C ASP A 112 -1.76 15.38 -9.98
N GLU A 113 -2.91 14.71 -10.00
CA GLU A 113 -3.51 14.01 -8.86
C GLU A 113 -3.40 14.77 -7.51
N ALA A 114 -3.82 16.04 -7.53
CA ALA A 114 -3.64 17.00 -6.43
C ALA A 114 -4.29 16.59 -5.10
N HIS A 115 -5.12 15.54 -5.07
CA HIS A 115 -5.62 14.94 -3.83
C HIS A 115 -4.51 14.49 -2.86
N ARG A 116 -3.25 14.38 -3.34
CA ARG A 116 -2.06 14.19 -2.50
C ARG A 116 -1.77 15.35 -1.53
N LEU A 117 -2.31 16.55 -1.80
CA LEU A 117 -2.17 17.75 -0.97
C LEU A 117 -3.27 17.90 0.11
N LYS A 118 -3.98 16.83 0.44
CA LYS A 118 -5.11 16.84 1.39
C LYS A 118 -4.78 17.33 2.81
N ASN A 119 -3.50 17.38 3.19
CA ASN A 119 -3.06 17.80 4.51
C ASN A 119 -2.07 18.96 4.41
N LEU A 120 -2.45 20.12 4.98
CA LEU A 120 -1.63 21.32 5.04
C LEU A 120 -0.35 21.14 5.87
N SER A 121 -0.34 20.23 6.85
CA SER A 121 0.86 19.93 7.65
C SER A 121 1.83 18.96 6.96
N CYS A 122 1.57 18.60 5.70
CA CYS A 122 2.48 17.74 4.96
C CYS A 122 3.74 18.50 4.54
N LYS A 123 4.92 17.87 4.72
CA LYS A 123 6.22 18.37 4.25
C LYS A 123 6.23 18.79 2.77
N LEU A 124 5.37 18.18 1.95
CA LEU A 124 5.21 18.56 0.55
C LEU A 124 4.64 19.98 0.40
N VAL A 125 3.56 20.30 1.11
CA VAL A 125 2.94 21.64 1.10
C VAL A 125 3.92 22.66 1.64
N GLU A 126 4.60 22.33 2.74
CA GLU A 126 5.65 23.16 3.33
C GLU A 126 6.79 23.44 2.32
N SER A 127 7.33 22.40 1.68
CA SER A 127 8.39 22.53 0.68
C SER A 127 7.95 23.39 -0.51
N LEU A 128 6.71 23.23 -0.99
CA LEU A 128 6.16 24.04 -2.07
C LEU A 128 5.90 25.50 -1.64
N SER A 129 5.59 25.74 -0.36
CA SER A 129 5.35 27.09 0.16
C SER A 129 6.60 27.96 0.21
N TYR A 130 7.78 27.34 0.31
CA TYR A 130 9.06 28.05 0.24
C TYR A 130 9.53 28.35 -1.18
N MET A 131 8.90 27.77 -2.21
CA MET A 131 9.27 28.00 -3.61
C MET A 131 8.56 29.25 -4.15
N GLN A 132 9.22 29.96 -5.09
CA GLN A 132 8.58 31.05 -5.82
C GLN A 132 7.72 30.49 -6.95
N LEU A 133 6.40 30.62 -6.81
CA LEU A 133 5.39 30.05 -7.70
C LEU A 133 4.42 31.14 -8.15
N GLU A 134 4.51 31.57 -9.42
CA GLU A 134 3.67 32.66 -9.94
C GLU A 134 2.23 32.19 -10.27
N HIS A 135 2.08 31.10 -11.01
CA HIS A 135 0.78 30.53 -11.36
C HIS A 135 0.68 29.06 -10.94
N LYS A 136 -0.48 28.64 -10.41
CA LYS A 136 -0.70 27.27 -9.90
C LYS A 136 -1.93 26.64 -10.53
N VAL A 137 -1.78 25.41 -11.03
CA VAL A 137 -2.86 24.60 -11.61
C VAL A 137 -2.90 23.24 -10.92
N LEU A 138 -4.05 22.90 -10.33
CA LEU A 138 -4.28 21.61 -9.70
C LEU A 138 -5.15 20.74 -10.59
N LEU A 139 -4.68 19.53 -10.89
CA LEU A 139 -5.44 18.53 -11.64
C LEU A 139 -5.86 17.42 -10.70
N THR A 140 -7.16 17.18 -10.59
CA THR A 140 -7.69 16.07 -9.81
C THR A 140 -8.93 15.48 -10.48
N GLY A 141 -9.06 14.16 -10.41
CA GLY A 141 -10.28 13.47 -10.84
C GLY A 141 -11.42 13.59 -9.83
N THR A 142 -11.11 13.97 -8.60
CA THR A 142 -11.95 13.90 -7.41
C THR A 142 -11.60 15.07 -6.49
N PRO A 143 -12.17 16.28 -6.74
CA PRO A 143 -11.80 17.49 -6.00
C PRO A 143 -12.22 17.46 -4.52
N LEU A 144 -13.23 16.66 -4.18
CA LEU A 144 -13.64 16.32 -2.81
C LEU A 144 -13.59 14.80 -2.71
N GLN A 145 -12.61 14.24 -2.00
CA GLN A 145 -12.54 12.79 -1.77
C GLN A 145 -13.25 12.41 -0.48
N ASN A 146 -12.95 13.11 0.62
CA ASN A 146 -13.37 12.66 1.94
C ASN A 146 -13.91 13.78 2.86
N ASN A 147 -13.43 15.03 2.75
CA ASN A 147 -13.82 16.13 3.64
C ASN A 147 -13.75 17.51 2.97
N VAL A 148 -14.60 18.45 3.42
CA VAL A 148 -14.52 19.90 3.16
C VAL A 148 -13.18 20.50 3.60
N GLU A 149 -12.52 19.90 4.59
CA GLU A 149 -11.14 20.27 4.98
C GLU A 149 -10.10 19.98 3.89
N GLU A 150 -10.25 18.90 3.11
CA GLU A 150 -9.36 18.62 1.98
C GLU A 150 -9.53 19.68 0.90
N LEU A 151 -10.77 20.12 0.67
CA LEU A 151 -11.07 21.21 -0.24
C LEU A 151 -10.41 22.51 0.24
N PHE A 152 -10.50 22.82 1.54
CA PHE A 152 -9.80 23.97 2.12
C PHE A 152 -8.30 23.89 1.88
N ALA A 153 -7.68 22.73 2.09
CA ALA A 153 -6.24 22.56 1.86
C ALA A 153 -5.83 22.89 0.42
N LEU A 154 -6.63 22.45 -0.57
CA LEU A 154 -6.39 22.75 -1.98
C LEU A 154 -6.60 24.25 -2.30
N LEU A 155 -7.66 24.85 -1.76
CA LEU A 155 -7.97 26.28 -1.98
C LEU A 155 -6.94 27.20 -1.33
N SER A 156 -6.54 26.89 -0.09
CA SER A 156 -5.49 27.60 0.64
C SER A 156 -4.15 27.54 -0.07
N PHE A 157 -3.82 26.39 -0.68
CA PHE A 157 -2.63 26.28 -1.52
C PHE A 157 -2.70 27.14 -2.78
N LEU A 158 -3.86 27.22 -3.44
CA LEU A 158 -4.06 28.03 -4.64
C LEU A 158 -4.04 29.53 -4.34
N GLN A 159 -4.77 29.98 -3.31
CA GLN A 159 -4.93 31.39 -2.94
C GLN A 159 -4.86 31.56 -1.40
N PRO A 160 -3.66 31.61 -0.82
CA PRO A 160 -3.47 31.67 0.63
C PRO A 160 -4.04 32.97 1.24
N GLU A 161 -4.02 34.07 0.50
CA GLU A 161 -4.55 35.38 0.94
C GLU A 161 -6.07 35.35 1.19
N THR A 162 -6.81 34.62 0.34
CA THR A 162 -8.28 34.50 0.47
C THR A 162 -8.67 33.41 1.45
N PHE A 163 -7.89 32.32 1.53
CA PHE A 163 -8.15 31.15 2.36
C PHE A 163 -7.06 30.97 3.41
N ASN A 164 -7.01 31.88 4.38
CA ASN A 164 -5.97 31.95 5.41
C ASN A 164 -6.32 31.20 6.70
N CYS A 165 -7.61 30.95 6.99
CA CYS A 165 -8.06 30.39 8.26
C CYS A 165 -8.95 29.16 8.08
N GLN A 166 -8.40 27.98 8.40
CA GLN A 166 -9.13 26.71 8.34
C GLN A 166 -10.33 26.68 9.30
N GLN A 167 -10.19 27.28 10.48
CA GLN A 167 -11.24 27.28 11.50
C GLN A 167 -12.45 28.10 11.05
N ALA A 168 -12.22 29.29 10.47
CA ALA A 168 -13.29 30.11 9.92
C ALA A 168 -14.03 29.39 8.78
N PHE A 169 -13.28 28.74 7.88
CA PHE A 169 -13.85 27.97 6.79
C PHE A 169 -14.65 26.76 7.29
N SER A 170 -14.17 26.05 8.32
CA SER A 170 -14.86 24.91 8.91
C SER A 170 -16.11 25.32 9.69
N LEU A 171 -16.10 26.48 10.36
CA LEU A 171 -17.30 27.04 10.99
C LEU A 171 -18.38 27.38 9.96
N GLU A 172 -17.98 27.90 8.81
CA GLU A 172 -18.91 28.32 7.75
C GLU A 172 -19.42 27.16 6.88
N PHE A 173 -18.55 26.20 6.55
CA PHE A 173 -18.81 25.14 5.58
C PHE A 173 -18.62 23.71 6.11
N GLY A 174 -18.11 23.50 7.33
CA GLY A 174 -17.65 22.19 7.79
C GLY A 174 -18.74 21.13 7.94
N ASN A 175 -19.99 21.51 8.19
CA ASN A 175 -21.10 20.56 8.34
C ASN A 175 -22.15 20.61 7.21
N LEU A 176 -22.00 21.50 6.20
CA LEU A 176 -22.90 21.67 5.03
C LEU A 176 -24.38 21.34 5.29
N LYS A 177 -24.98 21.82 6.39
CA LYS A 177 -26.34 21.45 6.79
C LYS A 177 -27.41 22.21 6.03
N ASN A 178 -27.09 23.41 5.57
CA ASN A 178 -28.04 24.33 4.93
C ASN A 178 -27.74 24.44 3.43
N ASN A 179 -28.79 24.40 2.60
CA ASN A 179 -28.67 24.62 1.14
C ASN A 179 -27.96 25.94 0.79
N ALA A 180 -28.20 27.00 1.57
CA ALA A 180 -27.54 28.29 1.37
C ALA A 180 -26.00 28.23 1.54
N GLN A 181 -25.49 27.40 2.46
CA GLN A 181 -24.05 27.19 2.64
C GLN A 181 -23.45 26.46 1.45
N VAL A 182 -24.17 25.47 0.91
CA VAL A 182 -23.77 24.75 -0.30
C VAL A 182 -23.73 25.73 -1.48
N GLU A 183 -24.80 26.48 -1.75
CA GLU A 183 -24.83 27.46 -2.85
C GLU A 183 -23.71 28.51 -2.74
N LYS A 184 -23.43 29.00 -1.52
CA LYS A 184 -22.33 29.94 -1.27
C LYS A 184 -20.96 29.32 -1.59
N LEU A 185 -20.72 28.08 -1.15
CA LEU A 185 -19.49 27.36 -1.47
C LEU A 185 -19.36 27.12 -2.98
N GLN A 186 -20.46 26.78 -3.66
CA GLN A 186 -20.49 26.56 -5.10
C GLN A 186 -20.17 27.84 -5.88
N ALA A 187 -20.75 28.97 -5.49
CA ALA A 187 -20.47 30.27 -6.11
C ALA A 187 -18.99 30.65 -5.99
N LEU A 188 -18.37 30.34 -4.85
CA LEU A 188 -16.95 30.55 -4.59
C LEU A 188 -16.05 29.62 -5.43
N LEU A 189 -16.45 28.36 -5.63
CA LEU A 189 -15.68 27.40 -6.42
C LEU A 189 -15.82 27.60 -7.94
N LYS A 190 -16.96 28.09 -8.42
CA LYS A 190 -17.28 28.22 -9.85
C LYS A 190 -16.22 28.95 -10.69
N PRO A 191 -15.62 30.09 -10.26
CA PRO A 191 -14.58 30.75 -11.05
C PRO A 191 -13.21 30.04 -10.99
N MET A 192 -12.97 29.20 -9.98
CA MET A 192 -11.67 28.56 -9.74
C MET A 192 -11.61 27.10 -10.21
N MET A 193 -12.76 26.46 -10.43
CA MET A 193 -12.87 25.04 -10.74
C MET A 193 -13.56 24.80 -12.08
N LEU A 194 -12.84 24.14 -12.99
CA LEU A 194 -13.42 23.59 -14.21
C LEU A 194 -13.73 22.10 -14.02
N ARG A 195 -15.02 21.73 -14.09
CA ARG A 195 -15.47 20.34 -14.05
C ARG A 195 -16.40 20.03 -15.22
N ARG A 196 -16.14 18.90 -15.88
CA ARG A 196 -16.96 18.35 -16.99
C ARG A 196 -17.19 16.86 -16.78
N LEU A 197 -18.37 16.38 -17.13
CA LEU A 197 -18.72 14.96 -17.14
C LEU A 197 -18.32 14.33 -18.48
N LYS A 198 -18.17 13.00 -18.51
CA LYS A 198 -17.83 12.29 -19.76
C LYS A 198 -18.92 12.46 -20.81
N GLU A 199 -20.18 12.42 -20.36
CA GLU A 199 -21.37 12.64 -21.18
C GLU A 199 -21.42 14.03 -21.83
N ASP A 200 -20.82 15.05 -21.19
CA ASP A 200 -20.75 16.40 -21.72
C ASP A 200 -19.77 16.53 -22.88
N VAL A 201 -18.77 15.64 -22.95
CA VAL A 201 -17.60 15.76 -23.83
C VAL A 201 -17.64 14.74 -24.97
N GLU A 202 -18.09 13.51 -24.72
CA GLU A 202 -18.00 12.44 -25.71
C GLU A 202 -19.20 11.48 -25.64
N LYS A 203 -20.11 11.62 -26.61
CA LYS A 203 -21.30 10.76 -26.77
C LYS A 203 -21.00 9.39 -27.39
N SER A 204 -19.78 9.20 -27.91
CA SER A 204 -19.32 7.97 -28.58
C SER A 204 -18.67 6.95 -27.64
N LEU A 205 -18.53 7.26 -26.35
CA LEU A 205 -17.95 6.31 -25.39
C LEU A 205 -18.89 5.12 -25.22
N ALA A 206 -18.35 3.91 -25.40
CA ALA A 206 -19.13 2.69 -25.25
C ALA A 206 -19.76 2.60 -23.85
N PRO A 207 -21.01 2.11 -23.74
CA PRO A 207 -21.69 1.98 -22.46
C PRO A 207 -20.92 1.04 -21.53
N LYS A 208 -21.10 1.25 -20.23
CA LYS A 208 -20.62 0.33 -19.21
C LYS A 208 -21.77 -0.29 -18.45
N GLN A 209 -21.64 -1.57 -18.16
CA GLN A 209 -22.61 -2.34 -17.39
C GLN A 209 -21.92 -2.82 -16.11
N GLU A 210 -22.47 -2.47 -14.95
CA GLU A 210 -21.98 -2.96 -13.66
C GLU A 210 -22.91 -4.03 -13.13
N THR A 211 -22.36 -5.22 -12.88
CA THR A 211 -23.07 -6.40 -12.43
C THR A 211 -22.51 -6.79 -11.06
N ILE A 212 -23.33 -6.68 -10.02
CA ILE A 212 -22.98 -7.06 -8.65
C ILE A 212 -23.37 -8.53 -8.45
N ILE A 213 -22.44 -9.38 -8.01
CA ILE A 213 -22.68 -10.81 -7.76
C ILE A 213 -22.45 -11.10 -6.27
N GLU A 214 -23.38 -11.82 -5.64
CA GLU A 214 -23.46 -11.98 -4.18
C GLU A 214 -23.39 -13.42 -3.67
N GLU A 215 -22.32 -13.86 -2.97
CA GLU A 215 -22.20 -15.27 -2.50
C GLU A 215 -21.32 -15.54 -1.27
N LEU A 216 -21.62 -16.64 -0.56
CA LEU A 216 -20.83 -17.27 0.53
C LEU A 216 -20.78 -18.80 0.37
N THR A 217 -19.60 -19.41 0.47
CA THR A 217 -19.49 -20.88 0.62
C THR A 217 -19.71 -21.32 2.07
N SER A 218 -20.09 -22.58 2.28
CA SER A 218 -20.25 -23.16 3.62
C SER A 218 -18.95 -23.14 4.43
N ILE A 219 -17.80 -23.30 3.75
CA ILE A 219 -16.47 -23.17 4.38
C ILE A 219 -16.23 -21.73 4.85
N GLN A 220 -16.52 -20.73 4.03
CA GLN A 220 -16.42 -19.32 4.45
C GLN A 220 -17.33 -19.02 5.63
N LYS A 221 -18.58 -19.52 5.64
CA LYS A 221 -19.50 -19.37 6.78
C LYS A 221 -18.90 -19.92 8.08
N LYS A 222 -18.32 -21.13 8.05
CA LYS A 222 -17.65 -21.77 9.20
C LYS A 222 -16.53 -20.88 9.77
N TYR A 223 -15.62 -20.39 8.92
CA TYR A 223 -14.53 -19.51 9.36
C TYR A 223 -15.03 -18.13 9.80
N TYR A 224 -16.05 -17.58 9.14
CA TYR A 224 -16.65 -16.30 9.49
C TYR A 224 -17.28 -16.34 10.90
N ARG A 225 -18.06 -17.39 11.21
CA ARG A 225 -18.61 -17.63 12.56
C ARG A 225 -17.48 -17.79 13.58
N ALA A 226 -16.48 -18.63 13.31
CA ALA A 226 -15.35 -18.84 14.21
C ALA A 226 -14.56 -17.54 14.52
N ILE A 227 -14.42 -16.62 13.56
CA ILE A 227 -13.78 -15.31 13.80
C ILE A 227 -14.63 -14.46 14.75
N LEU A 228 -15.95 -14.43 14.58
CA LEU A 228 -16.85 -13.68 15.46
C LEU A 228 -16.85 -14.27 16.88
N GLU A 229 -16.92 -15.59 17.00
CA GLU A 229 -16.90 -16.31 18.28
C GLU A 229 -15.62 -16.08 19.06
N ARG A 230 -14.46 -16.20 18.40
CA ARG A 230 -13.15 -15.98 19.04
C ARG A 230 -13.00 -14.55 19.56
N ASN A 231 -13.58 -13.58 18.87
CA ASN A 231 -13.51 -12.17 19.22
C ASN A 231 -14.73 -11.67 20.02
N PHE A 232 -15.59 -12.58 20.48
CA PHE A 232 -16.86 -12.23 21.12
C PHE A 232 -16.71 -11.28 22.31
N GLU A 233 -15.71 -11.50 23.18
CA GLU A 233 -15.47 -10.64 24.34
C GLU A 233 -15.15 -9.19 23.94
N PHE A 234 -14.43 -9.00 22.82
CA PHE A 234 -14.13 -7.67 22.28
C PHE A 234 -15.34 -7.08 21.58
N LEU A 235 -16.11 -7.88 20.85
CA LEU A 235 -17.34 -7.42 20.18
C LEU A 235 -18.40 -6.95 21.19
N ALA A 236 -18.59 -7.70 22.28
CA ALA A 236 -19.52 -7.38 23.36
C ALA A 236 -19.17 -6.10 24.13
N LYS A 237 -17.87 -5.77 24.26
CA LYS A 237 -17.41 -4.53 24.89
C LYS A 237 -17.61 -3.29 24.02
N GLY A 238 -17.87 -3.46 22.72
CA GLY A 238 -18.09 -2.37 21.76
C GLY A 238 -16.90 -1.39 21.73
N THR A 239 -17.21 -0.10 21.57
CA THR A 239 -16.20 0.97 21.46
C THR A 239 -15.61 1.45 22.79
N SER A 240 -16.03 0.88 23.93
CA SER A 240 -15.59 1.26 25.28
C SER A 240 -14.16 0.79 25.59
N GLY A 241 -13.37 1.60 26.32
CA GLY A 241 -12.10 1.17 26.93
C GLY A 241 -10.90 0.95 25.99
N GLY A 242 -10.82 1.67 24.86
CA GLY A 242 -9.66 1.57 23.95
C GLY A 242 -9.64 0.33 23.04
N ASN A 243 -10.78 -0.36 22.93
CA ASN A 243 -10.96 -1.61 22.19
C ASN A 243 -11.02 -1.46 20.64
N VAL A 244 -10.93 -0.23 20.13
CA VAL A 244 -11.02 0.08 18.69
C VAL A 244 -10.01 -0.69 17.82
N PRO A 245 -8.73 -0.88 18.22
CA PRO A 245 -7.79 -1.67 17.42
C PRO A 245 -8.22 -3.13 17.26
N ASN A 246 -8.86 -3.72 18.27
CA ASN A 246 -9.34 -5.11 18.20
C ASN A 246 -10.53 -5.24 17.25
N LEU A 247 -11.44 -4.24 17.24
CA LEU A 247 -12.54 -4.19 16.28
C LEU A 247 -12.03 -4.04 14.84
N MET A 248 -11.02 -3.19 14.62
CA MET A 248 -10.37 -3.05 13.30
C MET A 248 -9.68 -4.34 12.86
N ASN A 249 -8.99 -5.03 13.77
CA ASN A 249 -8.38 -6.33 13.47
C ASN A 249 -9.43 -7.39 13.12
N THR A 250 -10.54 -7.44 13.87
CA THR A 250 -11.66 -8.38 13.61
C THR A 250 -12.28 -8.09 12.25
N MET A 251 -12.54 -6.81 11.94
CA MET A 251 -13.00 -6.37 10.62
C MET A 251 -12.04 -6.79 9.51
N MET A 252 -10.72 -6.71 9.75
CA MET A 252 -9.73 -7.13 8.76
C MET A 252 -9.71 -8.65 8.55
N GLU A 253 -9.86 -9.44 9.61
CA GLU A 253 -10.00 -10.91 9.52
C GLU A 253 -11.28 -11.31 8.77
N LEU A 254 -12.41 -10.62 9.02
CA LEU A 254 -13.66 -10.87 8.29
C LEU A 254 -13.50 -10.53 6.80
N ARG A 255 -12.85 -9.41 6.45
CA ARG A 255 -12.54 -9.07 5.05
C ARG A 255 -11.66 -10.14 4.37
N LYS A 256 -10.65 -10.66 5.08
CA LYS A 256 -9.83 -11.78 4.59
C LYS A 256 -10.71 -13.02 4.34
N CYS A 257 -11.61 -13.35 5.25
CA CYS A 257 -12.54 -14.47 5.11
C CYS A 257 -13.47 -14.34 3.89
N CYS A 258 -14.08 -13.16 3.70
CA CYS A 258 -14.94 -12.87 2.54
C CYS A 258 -14.21 -13.02 1.20
N ASN A 259 -12.92 -12.66 1.16
CA ASN A 259 -12.09 -12.82 -0.03
C ASN A 259 -11.70 -14.28 -0.26
N HIS A 260 -10.97 -14.88 0.68
CA HIS A 260 -10.55 -16.28 0.59
C HIS A 260 -10.09 -16.81 1.96
N PRO A 261 -10.58 -17.98 2.43
CA PRO A 261 -10.14 -18.56 3.71
C PRO A 261 -8.64 -18.78 3.85
N TYR A 262 -7.90 -19.03 2.76
CA TYR A 262 -6.44 -19.23 2.80
C TYR A 262 -5.65 -17.99 3.28
N LEU A 263 -6.28 -16.82 3.28
CA LEU A 263 -5.67 -15.62 3.88
C LEU A 263 -5.59 -15.73 5.42
N ILE A 264 -6.38 -16.62 6.02
CA ILE A 264 -6.39 -16.91 7.45
C ILE A 264 -5.30 -17.94 7.76
N LYS A 265 -4.45 -17.62 8.72
CA LYS A 265 -3.31 -18.46 9.09
C LYS A 265 -3.75 -19.85 9.54
N GLY A 266 -3.19 -20.88 8.90
CA GLY A 266 -3.48 -22.30 9.20
C GLY A 266 -4.85 -22.79 8.72
N ALA A 267 -5.62 -21.96 8.01
CA ALA A 267 -6.87 -22.40 7.40
C ALA A 267 -6.63 -23.30 6.18
N GLU A 268 -5.63 -22.96 5.35
CA GLU A 268 -5.27 -23.72 4.16
C GLU A 268 -4.97 -25.20 4.47
N ASP A 269 -4.09 -25.47 5.44
CA ASP A 269 -3.74 -26.84 5.85
C ASP A 269 -4.97 -27.62 6.33
N LYS A 270 -5.84 -26.99 7.11
CA LYS A 270 -7.07 -27.61 7.63
C LYS A 270 -8.07 -27.90 6.52
N ILE A 271 -8.30 -26.95 5.62
CA ILE A 271 -9.20 -27.13 4.48
C ILE A 271 -8.69 -28.24 3.58
N MET A 272 -7.39 -28.27 3.30
CA MET A 272 -6.78 -29.36 2.52
C MET A 272 -6.92 -30.72 3.21
N GLN A 273 -6.76 -30.78 4.53
CA GLN A 273 -6.94 -32.02 5.30
C GLN A 273 -8.40 -32.51 5.25
N GLU A 274 -9.36 -31.62 5.52
CA GLU A 274 -10.79 -31.93 5.43
C GLU A 274 -11.16 -32.39 4.01
N TYR A 275 -10.66 -31.70 2.98
CA TYR A 275 -10.92 -32.05 1.58
C TYR A 275 -10.36 -33.43 1.22
N ARG A 276 -9.13 -33.75 1.63
CA ARG A 276 -8.51 -35.08 1.42
C ARG A 276 -9.25 -36.21 2.11
N MET A 277 -9.94 -35.92 3.21
CA MET A 277 -10.77 -36.92 3.91
C MET A 277 -12.11 -37.14 3.18
N MET A 278 -12.67 -36.11 2.54
CA MET A 278 -13.97 -36.18 1.86
C MET A 278 -13.88 -36.68 0.42
N SER A 279 -12.85 -36.24 -0.30
CA SER A 279 -12.59 -36.60 -1.70
C SER A 279 -11.32 -37.44 -1.75
N ASN A 280 -11.42 -38.72 -2.12
CA ASN A 280 -10.27 -39.63 -2.29
C ASN A 280 -9.23 -39.16 -3.35
N GLU A 281 -9.47 -38.02 -4.01
CA GLU A 281 -8.59 -37.39 -4.99
C GLU A 281 -7.79 -36.23 -4.38
N GLN A 282 -6.48 -36.21 -4.67
CA GLN A 282 -5.61 -35.09 -4.30
C GLN A 282 -5.66 -34.00 -5.38
N ASN A 283 -6.77 -33.26 -5.43
CA ASN A 283 -6.86 -32.08 -6.30
C ASN A 283 -6.80 -30.77 -5.48
N PRO A 284 -5.59 -30.21 -5.24
CA PRO A 284 -5.43 -28.99 -4.44
C PRO A 284 -6.12 -27.77 -5.10
N LEU A 285 -6.20 -27.73 -6.43
CA LEU A 285 -6.91 -26.67 -7.16
C LEU A 285 -8.39 -26.65 -6.79
N GLN A 286 -9.02 -27.82 -6.79
CA GLN A 286 -10.45 -27.94 -6.52
C GLN A 286 -10.78 -27.57 -5.07
N ALA A 287 -9.93 -27.97 -4.12
CA ALA A 287 -10.04 -27.58 -2.72
C ALA A 287 -9.93 -26.05 -2.54
N MET A 288 -9.01 -25.41 -3.28
CA MET A 288 -8.83 -23.96 -3.27
C MET A 288 -10.08 -23.27 -3.84
N ILE A 289 -10.55 -23.68 -5.02
CA ILE A 289 -11.72 -23.10 -5.69
C ILE A 289 -12.97 -23.21 -4.80
N GLN A 290 -13.29 -24.40 -4.30
CA GLN A 290 -14.49 -24.64 -3.51
C GLN A 290 -14.47 -23.97 -2.13
N SER A 291 -13.28 -23.55 -1.66
CA SER A 291 -13.16 -22.86 -0.39
C SER A 291 -13.67 -21.41 -0.41
N SER A 292 -13.73 -20.74 -1.57
CA SER A 292 -14.17 -19.34 -1.69
C SER A 292 -15.22 -19.14 -2.78
N GLY A 293 -16.36 -18.54 -2.43
CA GLY A 293 -17.44 -18.27 -3.37
C GLY A 293 -17.00 -17.34 -4.50
N LYS A 294 -16.15 -16.35 -4.19
CA LYS A 294 -15.57 -15.46 -5.20
C LYS A 294 -14.67 -16.20 -6.18
N LEU A 295 -13.88 -17.19 -5.70
CA LEU A 295 -13.03 -17.98 -6.57
C LEU A 295 -13.83 -18.97 -7.42
N VAL A 296 -14.92 -19.55 -6.89
CA VAL A 296 -15.90 -20.31 -7.68
C VAL A 296 -16.47 -19.45 -8.82
N LEU A 297 -16.84 -18.18 -8.55
CA LEU A 297 -17.33 -17.25 -9.57
C LEU A 297 -16.27 -16.97 -10.64
N ILE A 298 -15.04 -16.68 -10.23
CA ILE A 298 -13.91 -16.50 -11.15
C ILE A 298 -13.73 -17.74 -12.03
N ASP A 299 -13.82 -18.93 -11.45
CA ASP A 299 -13.61 -20.18 -12.15
C ASP A 299 -14.68 -20.48 -13.21
N LYS A 300 -15.92 -20.07 -12.96
CA LYS A 300 -17.01 -20.19 -13.93
C LYS A 300 -17.02 -19.04 -14.96
N LEU A 301 -16.60 -17.84 -14.55
CA LEU A 301 -16.69 -16.63 -15.38
C LEU A 301 -15.53 -16.51 -16.39
N LEU A 302 -14.29 -16.81 -15.99
CA LEU A 302 -13.13 -16.65 -16.86
C LEU A 302 -13.15 -17.53 -18.12
N PRO A 303 -13.55 -18.82 -18.07
CA PRO A 303 -13.68 -19.64 -19.29
C PRO A 303 -14.63 -19.02 -20.31
N ARG A 304 -15.82 -18.61 -19.87
CA ARG A 304 -16.83 -17.95 -20.72
C ARG A 304 -16.30 -16.65 -21.34
N LEU A 305 -15.59 -15.83 -20.56
CA LEU A 305 -14.99 -14.60 -21.06
C LEU A 305 -13.88 -14.88 -22.08
N LYS A 306 -13.08 -15.93 -21.88
CA LYS A 306 -12.03 -16.34 -22.81
C LYS A 306 -12.62 -16.86 -24.14
N GLU A 307 -13.66 -17.69 -24.07
CA GLU A 307 -14.40 -18.16 -25.25
C GLU A 307 -15.01 -16.99 -26.03
N GLY A 308 -15.51 -15.97 -25.32
CA GLY A 308 -15.98 -14.72 -25.91
C GLY A 308 -14.90 -13.77 -26.43
N GLY A 309 -13.61 -14.11 -26.28
CA GLY A 309 -12.49 -13.27 -26.73
C GLY A 309 -12.35 -11.95 -25.97
N HIS A 310 -12.82 -11.91 -24.72
CA HIS A 310 -12.70 -10.76 -23.83
C HIS A 310 -11.31 -10.73 -23.17
N LYS A 311 -10.85 -9.53 -22.79
CA LYS A 311 -9.63 -9.33 -22.00
C LYS A 311 -10.00 -8.76 -20.64
N VAL A 312 -9.45 -9.34 -19.58
CA VAL A 312 -9.96 -9.16 -18.22
C VAL A 312 -8.95 -8.45 -17.33
N LEU A 313 -9.36 -7.38 -16.67
CA LEU A 313 -8.63 -6.76 -15.56
C LEU A 313 -9.22 -7.24 -14.24
N VAL A 314 -8.41 -7.74 -13.32
CA VAL A 314 -8.86 -8.14 -11.98
C VAL A 314 -8.21 -7.22 -10.95
N PHE A 315 -9.03 -6.46 -10.22
CA PHE A 315 -8.59 -5.57 -9.16
C PHE A 315 -8.84 -6.20 -7.80
N SER A 316 -7.84 -6.14 -6.92
CA SER A 316 -8.00 -6.47 -5.50
C SER A 316 -7.24 -5.50 -4.60
N GLN A 317 -7.73 -5.29 -3.38
CA GLN A 317 -7.04 -4.49 -2.37
C GLN A 317 -5.86 -5.24 -1.74
N MET A 318 -6.01 -6.54 -1.49
CA MET A 318 -5.01 -7.36 -0.81
C MET A 318 -4.05 -7.99 -1.82
N VAL A 319 -2.75 -7.78 -1.63
CA VAL A 319 -1.73 -8.37 -2.52
C VAL A 319 -1.75 -9.90 -2.42
N ARG A 320 -2.00 -10.45 -1.23
CA ARG A 320 -2.13 -11.90 -1.03
C ARG A 320 -3.29 -12.54 -1.77
N VAL A 321 -4.35 -11.79 -2.09
CA VAL A 321 -5.41 -12.29 -2.98
C VAL A 321 -4.89 -12.44 -4.41
N LEU A 322 -4.04 -11.50 -4.87
CA LEU A 322 -3.41 -11.60 -6.17
C LEU A 322 -2.48 -12.82 -6.23
N ASP A 323 -1.80 -13.17 -5.14
CA ASP A 323 -0.99 -14.42 -5.06
C ASP A 323 -1.87 -15.67 -5.25
N ILE A 324 -3.03 -15.74 -4.56
CA ILE A 324 -3.97 -16.86 -4.72
C ILE A 324 -4.52 -16.94 -6.16
N LEU A 325 -4.88 -15.80 -6.74
CA LEU A 325 -5.35 -15.72 -8.13
C LEU A 325 -4.23 -16.10 -9.11
N GLU A 326 -2.99 -15.75 -8.81
CA GLU A 326 -1.82 -16.12 -9.59
C GLU A 326 -1.65 -17.64 -9.66
N ASP A 327 -1.69 -18.32 -8.51
CA ASP A 327 -1.64 -19.78 -8.42
C ASP A 327 -2.79 -20.43 -9.19
N TYR A 328 -4.00 -19.89 -9.05
CA TYR A 328 -5.17 -20.35 -9.81
C TYR A 328 -4.98 -20.21 -11.33
N LEU A 329 -4.52 -19.06 -11.82
CA LEU A 329 -4.31 -18.81 -13.25
C LEU A 329 -3.21 -19.70 -13.84
N VAL A 330 -2.13 -19.93 -13.09
CA VAL A 330 -1.05 -20.86 -13.48
C VAL A 330 -1.59 -22.28 -13.63
N GLN A 331 -2.34 -22.77 -12.64
CA GLN A 331 -2.89 -24.13 -12.68
C GLN A 331 -3.94 -24.32 -13.79
N ARG A 332 -4.74 -23.28 -14.10
CA ARG A 332 -5.66 -23.26 -15.24
C ARG A 332 -5.00 -22.92 -16.59
N SER A 333 -3.68 -22.72 -16.62
CA SER A 333 -2.91 -22.36 -17.82
C SER A 333 -3.41 -21.09 -18.54
N TYR A 334 -3.84 -20.09 -17.77
CA TYR A 334 -4.16 -18.76 -18.28
C TYR A 334 -2.93 -17.86 -18.21
N LEU A 335 -2.54 -17.29 -19.36
CA LEU A 335 -1.45 -16.30 -19.39
C LEU A 335 -1.94 -14.96 -18.84
N TYR A 336 -1.18 -14.41 -17.91
CA TYR A 336 -1.52 -13.18 -17.22
C TYR A 336 -0.32 -12.22 -17.10
N GLU A 337 -0.61 -10.98 -16.70
CA GLU A 337 0.36 -9.99 -16.21
C GLU A 337 -0.09 -9.51 -14.84
N ARG A 338 0.84 -9.01 -14.02
CA ARG A 338 0.56 -8.53 -12.66
C ARG A 338 1.23 -7.19 -12.41
N ILE A 339 0.53 -6.26 -11.76
CA ILE A 339 1.09 -5.03 -11.22
C ILE A 339 0.59 -4.82 -9.78
N ASP A 340 1.54 -4.81 -8.85
CA ASP A 340 1.35 -4.41 -7.47
C ASP A 340 2.38 -3.33 -7.05
N GLY A 341 2.40 -2.98 -5.76
CA GLY A 341 3.28 -1.96 -5.21
C GLY A 341 4.77 -2.31 -5.22
N CYS A 342 5.15 -3.56 -5.51
CA CYS A 342 6.53 -4.03 -5.46
C CYS A 342 7.24 -3.96 -6.82
N ILE A 343 6.49 -3.81 -7.93
CA ILE A 343 7.06 -3.81 -9.29
C ILE A 343 7.69 -2.46 -9.64
N ARG A 344 8.90 -2.52 -10.19
CA ARG A 344 9.66 -1.34 -10.64
C ARG A 344 9.02 -0.68 -11.86
N GLY A 345 9.24 0.63 -12.04
CA GLY A 345 8.61 1.41 -13.11
C GLY A 345 8.82 0.85 -14.53
N ASN A 346 10.04 0.40 -14.86
CA ASN A 346 10.34 -0.14 -16.19
C ASN A 346 9.63 -1.48 -16.46
N GLU A 347 9.65 -2.38 -15.47
CA GLU A 347 8.96 -3.68 -15.56
C GLU A 347 7.45 -3.50 -15.69
N ARG A 348 6.90 -2.51 -14.97
CA ARG A 348 5.49 -2.11 -15.08
C ARG A 348 5.12 -1.71 -16.50
N GLN A 349 5.92 -0.85 -17.15
CA GLN A 349 5.64 -0.41 -18.52
C GLN A 349 5.73 -1.60 -19.50
N MET A 350 6.72 -2.46 -19.35
CA MET A 350 6.86 -3.67 -20.18
C MET A 350 5.65 -4.60 -20.05
N ALA A 351 5.10 -4.77 -18.84
CA ALA A 351 3.88 -5.56 -18.62
C ALA A 351 2.66 -4.95 -19.31
N ILE A 352 2.50 -3.62 -19.22
CA ILE A 352 1.44 -2.87 -19.92
C ILE A 352 1.54 -3.05 -21.43
N ASP A 353 2.75 -2.92 -21.98
CA ASP A 353 3.00 -3.04 -23.42
C ASP A 353 2.72 -4.46 -23.93
N ARG A 354 3.16 -5.50 -23.19
CA ARG A 354 2.87 -6.90 -23.52
C ARG A 354 1.38 -7.19 -23.53
N PHE A 355 0.63 -6.69 -22.55
CA PHE A 355 -0.81 -6.89 -22.48
C PHE A 355 -1.56 -6.12 -23.59
N SER A 356 -1.12 -4.90 -23.88
CA SER A 356 -1.78 -3.99 -24.83
C SER A 356 -1.42 -4.22 -26.29
N LYS A 357 -0.37 -5.02 -26.57
CA LYS A 357 0.04 -5.39 -27.93
C LYS A 357 -1.12 -6.05 -28.69
N LYS A 358 -1.31 -5.65 -29.95
CA LYS A 358 -2.30 -6.25 -30.85
C LYS A 358 -2.01 -7.75 -31.01
N GLY A 359 -3.01 -8.60 -30.82
CA GLY A 359 -2.86 -10.06 -30.86
C GLY A 359 -2.10 -10.66 -29.66
N SER A 360 -1.94 -9.91 -28.57
CA SER A 360 -1.34 -10.44 -27.33
C SER A 360 -2.15 -11.60 -26.75
N ASP A 361 -1.41 -12.64 -26.35
CA ASP A 361 -1.88 -13.88 -25.73
C ASP A 361 -2.21 -13.74 -24.23
N ARG A 362 -1.89 -12.58 -23.64
CA ARG A 362 -2.20 -12.26 -22.24
C ARG A 362 -3.69 -12.00 -22.11
N PHE A 363 -4.35 -12.88 -21.35
CA PHE A 363 -5.80 -12.88 -21.14
C PHE A 363 -6.20 -12.05 -19.91
N VAL A 364 -5.49 -12.23 -18.79
CA VAL A 364 -5.80 -11.58 -17.51
C VAL A 364 -4.72 -10.58 -17.11
N PHE A 365 -5.10 -9.46 -16.52
CA PHE A 365 -4.19 -8.52 -15.86
C PHE A 365 -4.60 -8.36 -14.39
N LEU A 366 -3.77 -8.84 -13.47
CA LEU A 366 -3.93 -8.69 -12.02
C LEU A 366 -3.39 -7.33 -11.55
N LEU A 367 -4.22 -6.57 -10.85
CA LEU A 367 -3.91 -5.21 -10.42
C LEU A 367 -4.26 -5.01 -8.95
N CYS A 368 -3.33 -4.50 -8.15
CA CYS A 368 -3.72 -3.96 -6.84
C CYS A 368 -4.52 -2.66 -7.05
N THR A 369 -5.67 -2.47 -6.41
CA THR A 369 -6.53 -1.29 -6.62
C THR A 369 -5.79 0.03 -6.42
N ARG A 370 -4.92 0.12 -5.39
CA ARG A 370 -4.11 1.32 -5.15
C ARG A 370 -3.01 1.51 -6.20
N ALA A 371 -2.32 0.45 -6.61
CA ALA A 371 -1.22 0.53 -7.59
C ALA A 371 -1.75 0.77 -9.02
N GLY A 372 -2.86 0.11 -9.37
CA GLY A 372 -3.54 0.18 -10.66
C GLY A 372 -4.46 1.39 -10.81
N GLY A 373 -4.92 2.00 -9.71
CA GLY A 373 -5.70 3.24 -9.74
C GLY A 373 -4.92 4.47 -10.24
N LEU A 374 -3.58 4.41 -10.21
CA LEU A 374 -2.70 5.53 -10.51
C LEU A 374 -2.24 5.54 -11.97
N GLY A 375 -2.96 6.28 -12.81
CA GLY A 375 -2.37 6.88 -14.03
C GLY A 375 -2.18 5.98 -15.26
N ILE A 376 -2.38 4.67 -15.17
CA ILE A 376 -2.18 3.75 -16.31
C ILE A 376 -3.36 3.75 -17.30
N ASN A 377 -3.12 3.32 -18.54
CA ASN A 377 -4.13 3.18 -19.59
C ASN A 377 -4.19 1.71 -20.07
N LEU A 378 -5.35 1.07 -19.97
CA LEU A 378 -5.54 -0.34 -20.31
C LEU A 378 -6.80 -0.54 -21.16
N THR A 379 -6.97 0.27 -22.22
CA THR A 379 -8.09 0.15 -23.17
C THR A 379 -8.09 -1.14 -23.99
N ALA A 380 -7.01 -1.93 -23.94
CA ALA A 380 -6.96 -3.26 -24.54
C ALA A 380 -7.90 -4.27 -23.85
N ALA A 381 -8.28 -4.02 -22.59
CA ALA A 381 -9.27 -4.80 -21.86
C ALA A 381 -10.67 -4.19 -21.99
N ASP A 382 -11.68 -5.04 -22.03
CA ASP A 382 -13.10 -4.67 -22.08
C ASP A 382 -13.89 -5.18 -20.86
N THR A 383 -13.28 -6.04 -20.04
CA THR A 383 -13.91 -6.57 -18.83
C THR A 383 -13.09 -6.22 -17.59
N VAL A 384 -13.76 -5.77 -16.54
CA VAL A 384 -13.19 -5.48 -15.22
C VAL A 384 -13.86 -6.34 -14.18
N ILE A 385 -13.08 -6.99 -13.33
CA ILE A 385 -13.54 -7.69 -12.15
C ILE A 385 -12.99 -6.96 -10.92
N ILE A 386 -13.86 -6.46 -10.07
CA ILE A 386 -13.50 -5.92 -8.75
C ILE A 386 -13.72 -7.07 -7.77
N PHE A 387 -12.62 -7.69 -7.34
CA PHE A 387 -12.66 -8.86 -6.46
C PHE A 387 -13.08 -8.47 -5.04
N ASP A 388 -12.62 -7.32 -4.57
CA ASP A 388 -13.02 -6.73 -3.29
C ASP A 388 -13.03 -5.21 -3.38
N SER A 389 -14.09 -4.62 -2.83
CA SER A 389 -14.34 -3.17 -2.95
C SER A 389 -13.51 -2.38 -1.93
N ASP A 390 -13.05 -1.19 -2.35
CA ASP A 390 -12.47 -0.23 -1.42
C ASP A 390 -13.57 0.40 -0.53
N TRP A 391 -13.20 0.80 0.68
CA TRP A 391 -14.06 1.64 1.51
C TRP A 391 -14.37 2.97 0.81
N ASN A 392 -13.38 3.54 0.12
CA ASN A 392 -13.58 4.72 -0.69
C ASN A 392 -14.03 4.31 -2.10
N PRO A 393 -15.31 4.49 -2.46
CA PRO A 393 -15.87 4.06 -3.75
C PRO A 393 -15.22 4.78 -4.93
N GLN A 394 -14.57 5.93 -4.68
CA GLN A 394 -13.85 6.65 -5.71
C GLN A 394 -12.68 5.83 -6.23
N ASN A 395 -11.95 5.09 -5.39
CA ASN A 395 -10.82 4.25 -5.80
C ASN A 395 -11.25 3.20 -6.84
N ASP A 396 -12.40 2.56 -6.61
CA ASP A 396 -12.97 1.60 -7.54
C ASP A 396 -13.40 2.26 -8.86
N LEU A 397 -13.98 3.46 -8.81
CA LEU A 397 -14.27 4.23 -10.02
C LEU A 397 -12.99 4.60 -10.80
N GLN A 398 -11.87 4.87 -10.12
CA GLN A 398 -10.58 5.12 -10.79
C GLN A 398 -10.03 3.85 -11.44
N ALA A 399 -10.23 2.69 -10.79
CA ALA A 399 -9.86 1.38 -11.34
C ALA A 399 -10.68 1.05 -12.59
N GLN A 400 -12.01 1.24 -12.55
CA GLN A 400 -12.89 1.09 -13.73
C GLN A 400 -12.47 2.03 -14.87
N ALA A 401 -12.08 3.27 -14.54
CA ALA A 401 -11.64 4.27 -15.52
C ALA A 401 -10.31 3.93 -16.23
N ARG A 402 -9.61 2.85 -15.83
CA ARG A 402 -8.40 2.39 -16.53
C ARG A 402 -8.69 1.83 -17.91
N CYS A 403 -9.83 1.17 -18.09
CA CYS A 403 -10.30 0.66 -19.38
C CYS A 403 -11.53 1.43 -19.90
N HIS A 404 -12.44 1.91 -19.03
CA HIS A 404 -13.58 2.74 -19.44
C HIS A 404 -13.13 4.19 -19.63
N ARG A 405 -12.47 4.45 -20.75
CA ARG A 405 -11.95 5.77 -21.12
C ARG A 405 -11.87 5.92 -22.64
N ILE A 406 -11.61 7.16 -23.05
CA ILE A 406 -11.40 7.53 -24.45
C ILE A 406 -10.34 6.60 -25.06
N GLY A 407 -10.69 6.01 -26.21
CA GLY A 407 -9.91 4.97 -26.88
C GLY A 407 -10.47 3.55 -26.74
N GLN A 408 -11.41 3.32 -25.81
CA GLN A 408 -12.16 2.07 -25.74
C GLN A 408 -13.20 1.99 -26.87
N GLN A 409 -13.22 0.87 -27.57
CA GLN A 409 -14.13 0.61 -28.69
C GLN A 409 -15.21 -0.44 -28.35
N LYS A 410 -14.94 -1.30 -27.36
CA LYS A 410 -15.87 -2.34 -26.91
C LYS A 410 -16.69 -1.88 -25.70
N PRO A 411 -17.95 -2.34 -25.55
CA PRO A 411 -18.73 -2.09 -24.34
C PRO A 411 -18.01 -2.69 -23.13
N VAL A 412 -17.94 -1.93 -22.04
CA VAL A 412 -17.17 -2.34 -20.85
C VAL A 412 -18.06 -3.08 -19.87
N LYS A 413 -17.70 -4.32 -19.55
CA LYS A 413 -18.39 -5.14 -18.52
C LYS A 413 -17.64 -5.01 -17.20
N ILE A 414 -18.35 -4.70 -16.13
CA ILE A 414 -17.79 -4.57 -14.78
C ILE A 414 -18.50 -5.57 -13.88
N TYR A 415 -17.76 -6.55 -13.39
CA TYR A 415 -18.24 -7.51 -12.40
C TYR A 415 -17.70 -7.12 -11.04
N ARG A 416 -18.59 -6.82 -10.10
CA ARG A 416 -18.22 -6.54 -8.72
C ARG A 416 -18.63 -7.71 -7.85
N LEU A 417 -17.64 -8.38 -7.25
CA LEU A 417 -17.86 -9.52 -6.39
C LEU A 417 -18.06 -9.02 -4.95
N ILE A 418 -19.23 -9.30 -4.39
CA ILE A 418 -19.56 -8.94 -3.00
C ILE A 418 -20.00 -10.20 -2.28
N THR A 419 -19.58 -10.37 -1.04
CA THR A 419 -20.06 -11.49 -0.23
C THR A 419 -21.42 -11.15 0.41
N ARG A 420 -22.47 -11.92 0.10
CA ARG A 420 -23.85 -11.71 0.61
C ARG A 420 -23.90 -11.80 2.14
N ASN A 421 -24.85 -11.10 2.76
CA ASN A 421 -25.15 -11.21 4.20
C ASN A 421 -23.90 -11.08 5.09
N SER A 422 -22.92 -10.31 4.64
CA SER A 422 -21.62 -10.16 5.28
C SER A 422 -21.31 -8.69 5.55
N TYR A 423 -20.26 -8.47 6.33
CA TYR A 423 -19.66 -7.16 6.53
C TYR A 423 -19.39 -6.41 5.21
N GLU A 424 -18.98 -7.13 4.15
CA GLU A 424 -18.62 -6.52 2.87
C GLU A 424 -19.81 -5.85 2.17
N ARG A 425 -21.00 -6.46 2.25
CA ARG A 425 -22.23 -5.91 1.64
C ARG A 425 -22.61 -4.59 2.29
N GLU A 426 -22.66 -4.56 3.62
CA GLU A 426 -22.98 -3.36 4.39
C GLU A 426 -21.95 -2.24 4.18
N MET A 427 -20.66 -2.61 4.08
CA MET A 427 -19.60 -1.68 3.74
C MET A 427 -19.83 -1.04 2.36
N PHE A 428 -20.18 -1.85 1.36
CA PHE A 428 -20.47 -1.39 0.01
C PHE A 428 -21.70 -0.47 -0.05
N ASP A 429 -22.77 -0.79 0.69
CA ASP A 429 -23.99 0.03 0.72
C ASP A 429 -23.71 1.41 1.34
N LYS A 430 -22.95 1.46 2.45
CA LYS A 430 -22.52 2.74 3.05
C LYS A 430 -21.60 3.54 2.12
N ALA A 431 -20.65 2.89 1.47
CA ALA A 431 -19.75 3.53 0.51
C ALA A 431 -20.55 4.12 -0.68
N SER A 432 -21.51 3.37 -1.20
CA SER A 432 -22.37 3.80 -2.30
C SER A 432 -23.21 5.02 -1.92
N LEU A 433 -23.79 5.03 -0.72
CA LEU A 433 -24.53 6.18 -0.20
C LEU A 433 -23.66 7.45 -0.15
N LYS A 434 -22.41 7.33 0.33
CA LYS A 434 -21.45 8.45 0.36
C LYS A 434 -21.16 8.99 -1.04
N LEU A 435 -20.94 8.12 -2.03
CA LEU A 435 -20.72 8.53 -3.42
C LEU A 435 -21.94 9.25 -4.02
N GLY A 436 -23.16 8.82 -3.67
CA GLY A 436 -24.40 9.47 -4.09
C GLY A 436 -24.50 10.92 -3.59
N LEU A 437 -24.17 11.14 -2.31
CA LEU A 437 -24.11 12.47 -1.72
C LEU A 437 -23.05 13.36 -2.39
N ASP A 438 -21.85 12.84 -2.61
CA ASP A 438 -20.77 13.57 -3.32
C ASP A 438 -21.23 14.03 -4.71
N LYS A 439 -21.93 13.17 -5.45
CA LYS A 439 -22.50 13.53 -6.75
C LYS A 439 -23.58 14.59 -6.63
N ALA A 440 -24.48 14.52 -5.66
CA ALA A 440 -25.54 15.51 -5.47
C ALA A 440 -24.98 16.91 -5.14
N VAL A 441 -24.00 16.99 -4.24
CA VAL A 441 -23.33 18.24 -3.86
C VAL A 441 -22.57 18.86 -5.04
N LEU A 442 -21.99 18.03 -5.91
CA LEU A 442 -21.13 18.48 -7.01
C LEU A 442 -21.87 18.66 -8.35
N GLN A 443 -22.99 17.96 -8.60
CA GLN A 443 -23.78 18.11 -9.83
C GLN A 443 -24.71 19.33 -9.77
N SER A 444 -25.12 19.78 -8.57
CA SER A 444 -25.86 21.04 -8.40
C SER A 444 -25.05 22.28 -8.83
N ILE A 445 -23.71 22.19 -8.85
CA ILE A 445 -22.79 23.21 -9.45
C ILE A 445 -23.05 23.40 -10.95
N SER A 446 -23.51 22.36 -11.64
CA SER A 446 -23.82 22.37 -13.08
C SER A 446 -25.29 22.72 -13.40
N GLY A 447 -26.08 23.16 -12.39
CA GLY A 447 -27.30 23.94 -12.63
C GLY A 447 -28.65 23.27 -12.38
N ARG A 448 -28.82 22.41 -11.37
CA ARG A 448 -30.17 22.03 -10.88
C ARG A 448 -30.21 21.87 -9.36
N GLN A 449 -31.20 22.53 -8.75
CA GLN A 449 -31.57 22.48 -7.33
C GLN A 449 -32.46 21.26 -7.09
N ASP A 450 -32.05 20.36 -6.20
CA ASP A 450 -32.97 19.47 -5.48
C ASP A 450 -32.38 19.14 -4.10
N GLN A 451 -33.26 19.06 -3.10
CA GLN A 451 -32.96 19.04 -1.67
C GLN A 451 -32.43 17.67 -1.22
N VAL A 452 -31.27 17.63 -0.55
CA VAL A 452 -30.79 16.43 0.16
C VAL A 452 -30.07 16.83 1.46
N THR A 453 -30.39 16.12 2.55
CA THR A 453 -29.81 16.26 3.88
C THR A 453 -28.44 15.60 3.97
N ASN A 454 -27.43 16.33 4.47
CA ASN A 454 -26.01 15.94 4.45
C ASN A 454 -25.51 15.42 5.81
N GLN A 455 -24.87 14.25 5.80
CA GLN A 455 -23.83 13.86 6.77
C GLN A 455 -22.69 13.16 6.01
N VAL A 456 -21.57 13.85 5.81
CA VAL A 456 -20.36 13.29 5.19
C VAL A 456 -19.29 13.21 6.28
N ALA A 457 -19.16 12.04 6.92
CA ALA A 457 -18.10 11.76 7.87
C ALA A 457 -16.95 10.97 7.20
N PRO A 458 -15.67 11.35 7.41
CA PRO A 458 -14.56 11.05 6.48
C PRO A 458 -13.85 9.73 6.77
N GLN A 459 -14.09 9.14 7.94
CA GLN A 459 -13.58 7.85 8.37
C GLN A 459 -14.73 7.07 8.99
N LEU A 460 -14.66 5.75 8.93
CA LEU A 460 -15.54 4.88 9.72
C LEU A 460 -15.54 5.39 11.17
N SER A 461 -16.63 6.04 11.57
CA SER A 461 -16.79 6.39 12.98
C SER A 461 -16.72 5.10 13.78
N LYS A 462 -16.20 5.16 15.02
CA LYS A 462 -16.09 3.97 15.87
C LYS A 462 -17.44 3.24 15.99
N THR A 463 -18.52 4.01 16.00
CA THR A 463 -19.91 3.56 15.99
C THR A 463 -20.34 2.93 14.66
N GLU A 464 -19.90 3.47 13.51
CA GLU A 464 -20.14 2.83 12.21
C GLU A 464 -19.47 1.47 12.08
N VAL A 465 -18.25 1.30 12.60
CA VAL A 465 -17.55 0.00 12.60
C VAL A 465 -18.35 -1.01 13.41
N GLU A 466 -18.81 -0.61 14.59
CA GLU A 466 -19.61 -1.47 15.46
C GLU A 466 -20.93 -1.90 14.80
N ASP A 467 -21.65 -0.95 14.19
CA ASP A 467 -22.90 -1.22 13.45
C ASP A 467 -22.68 -2.17 12.27
N LEU A 468 -21.61 -1.97 11.49
CA LEU A 468 -21.26 -2.88 10.39
C LEU A 468 -20.99 -4.31 10.88
N LEU A 469 -20.29 -4.46 12.00
CA LEU A 469 -19.99 -5.77 12.58
C LEU A 469 -21.27 -6.45 13.10
N LYS A 470 -22.18 -5.71 13.74
CA LYS A 470 -23.48 -6.25 14.20
C LYS A 470 -24.32 -6.76 13.04
N ARG A 471 -24.47 -5.97 11.97
CA ARG A 471 -25.23 -6.36 10.78
C ARG A 471 -24.63 -7.57 10.06
N GLY A 472 -23.30 -7.58 9.88
CA GLY A 472 -22.61 -8.74 9.31
C GLY A 472 -22.72 -9.99 10.17
N ALA A 473 -22.73 -9.87 11.50
CA ALA A 473 -22.90 -10.98 12.43
C ALA A 473 -24.34 -11.53 12.41
N TYR A 474 -25.35 -10.67 12.27
CA TYR A 474 -26.74 -11.08 12.09
C TYR A 474 -26.94 -11.84 10.77
N GLY A 475 -26.41 -11.31 9.66
CA GLY A 475 -26.48 -11.95 8.35
C GLY A 475 -25.88 -13.35 8.32
N ALA A 476 -24.75 -13.58 8.99
CA ALA A 476 -24.08 -14.88 9.02
C ALA A 476 -24.85 -15.99 9.79
N ILE A 477 -25.79 -15.63 10.67
CA ILE A 477 -26.62 -16.57 11.43
C ILE A 477 -27.90 -16.94 10.69
N MET A 478 -28.53 -15.99 9.99
CA MET A 478 -29.83 -16.20 9.35
C MET A 478 -29.74 -16.91 8.00
N ASP A 479 -28.52 -17.16 7.50
CA ASP A 479 -28.29 -17.63 6.14
C ASP A 479 -28.23 -19.15 6.06
N ASP A 480 -29.23 -19.75 5.40
CA ASP A 480 -29.47 -21.20 5.32
C ASP A 480 -28.29 -21.94 4.65
N ASP A 481 -27.87 -23.08 5.20
CA ASP A 481 -26.68 -23.82 4.72
C ASP A 481 -26.95 -24.52 3.37
N GLU A 482 -28.22 -24.80 3.03
CA GLU A 482 -28.61 -25.39 1.75
C GLU A 482 -28.35 -24.47 0.54
N ALA A 483 -28.42 -23.15 0.72
CA ALA A 483 -28.24 -22.19 -0.36
C ALA A 483 -26.79 -22.14 -0.89
N ALA A 484 -25.82 -22.38 0.00
CA ALA A 484 -24.39 -22.36 -0.33
C ALA A 484 -23.94 -23.59 -1.14
N SER A 485 -24.52 -24.77 -0.85
CA SER A 485 -24.25 -25.98 -1.63
C SER A 485 -24.83 -25.88 -3.04
N LYS A 486 -26.09 -25.39 -3.18
CA LYS A 486 -26.73 -25.18 -4.49
C LYS A 486 -25.92 -24.22 -5.38
N PHE A 487 -25.34 -23.17 -4.80
CA PHE A 487 -24.51 -22.22 -5.55
C PHE A 487 -23.28 -22.85 -6.22
N CYS A 488 -22.62 -23.81 -5.54
CA CYS A 488 -21.46 -24.49 -6.11
C CYS A 488 -21.83 -25.30 -7.36
N GLU A 489 -23.07 -25.81 -7.42
CA GLU A 489 -23.59 -26.63 -8.52
C GLU A 489 -24.23 -25.82 -9.66
N GLU A 490 -24.71 -24.59 -9.40
CA GLU A 490 -25.37 -23.73 -10.41
C GLU A 490 -24.42 -23.28 -11.53
N ASP A 491 -24.90 -23.17 -12.77
CA ASP A 491 -24.12 -22.64 -13.89
C ASP A 491 -24.03 -21.10 -13.83
N ILE A 492 -23.02 -20.50 -14.48
CA ILE A 492 -22.79 -19.05 -14.48
C ILE A 492 -23.98 -18.27 -15.03
N ASP A 493 -24.70 -18.79 -16.02
CA ASP A 493 -25.92 -18.15 -16.55
C ASP A 493 -27.02 -18.08 -15.50
N GLN A 494 -27.22 -19.15 -14.75
CA GLN A 494 -28.22 -19.20 -13.69
C GLN A 494 -27.85 -18.26 -12.53
N ILE A 495 -26.56 -18.18 -12.20
CA ILE A 495 -26.02 -17.25 -11.20
C ILE A 495 -26.23 -15.81 -11.65
N LEU A 496 -25.91 -15.50 -12.92
CA LEU A 496 -26.06 -14.16 -13.47
C LEU A 496 -27.54 -13.73 -13.54
N ASP A 497 -28.46 -14.62 -13.89
CA ASP A 497 -29.89 -14.30 -13.97
C ASP A 497 -30.56 -14.14 -12.60
N ARG A 498 -30.22 -15.00 -11.64
CA ARG A 498 -30.90 -15.03 -10.32
C ARG A 498 -30.32 -14.05 -9.32
N ARG A 499 -29.01 -13.81 -9.37
CA ARG A 499 -28.26 -13.21 -8.26
C ARG A 499 -27.43 -12.01 -8.68
N ALA A 500 -27.51 -11.62 -9.95
CA ALA A 500 -26.76 -10.48 -10.43
C ALA A 500 -27.66 -9.25 -10.61
N HIS A 501 -27.34 -8.20 -9.88
CA HIS A 501 -27.96 -6.90 -10.09
C HIS A 501 -27.18 -6.16 -11.16
N THR A 502 -27.76 -6.13 -12.37
CA THR A 502 -27.23 -5.36 -13.48
C THR A 502 -27.73 -3.91 -13.40
N VAL A 503 -26.78 -2.99 -13.23
CA VAL A 503 -27.01 -1.55 -13.39
C VAL A 503 -26.40 -1.14 -14.74
N THR A 504 -27.26 -0.96 -15.75
CA THR A 504 -26.88 -0.36 -17.02
C THR A 504 -26.77 1.15 -16.85
N LEU A 505 -25.54 1.67 -16.92
CA LEU A 505 -25.29 3.11 -16.91
C LEU A 505 -25.32 3.60 -18.36
N GLU A 506 -26.51 3.90 -18.85
CA GLU A 506 -26.68 4.53 -20.17
C GLU A 506 -26.16 5.96 -20.16
N SER A 507 -25.38 6.30 -21.20
CA SER A 507 -24.85 7.65 -21.39
C SER A 507 -25.94 8.55 -21.98
N GLY A 508 -26.89 9.02 -21.16
CA GLY A 508 -27.94 9.90 -21.68
C GLY A 508 -29.07 10.34 -20.74
N GLU A 509 -29.37 9.64 -19.65
CA GLU A 509 -30.47 10.08 -18.76
C GLU A 509 -30.04 11.17 -17.78
N LYS A 510 -30.53 12.39 -18.04
CA LYS A 510 -30.36 13.57 -17.18
C LYS A 510 -31.20 13.42 -15.90
N GLY A 511 -30.63 12.78 -14.88
CA GLY A 511 -31.24 12.71 -13.56
C GLY A 511 -30.65 11.57 -12.75
N SER A 512 -30.29 11.86 -11.50
CA SER A 512 -29.77 10.94 -10.48
C SER A 512 -30.14 9.46 -10.68
N THR A 513 -29.21 8.71 -11.26
CA THR A 513 -29.22 7.23 -11.31
C THR A 513 -29.00 6.60 -9.93
N PHE A 514 -28.76 7.42 -8.90
CA PHE A 514 -28.64 6.96 -7.52
C PHE A 514 -29.93 7.12 -6.72
N SER A 515 -30.88 7.95 -7.18
CA SER A 515 -32.16 8.21 -6.49
C SER A 515 -33.23 7.13 -6.71
N LYS A 516 -32.96 6.10 -7.52
CA LYS A 516 -33.93 5.03 -7.83
C LYS A 516 -33.54 3.63 -7.34
N ALA A 517 -32.48 3.52 -6.54
CA ALA A 517 -32.35 2.35 -5.69
C ALA A 517 -32.99 2.71 -4.35
N SER A 518 -34.26 2.35 -4.19
CA SER A 518 -34.93 2.34 -2.90
C SER A 518 -34.24 1.31 -1.99
N PHE A 519 -33.08 1.67 -1.45
CA PHE A 519 -32.41 0.93 -0.39
C PHE A 519 -33.06 1.29 0.94
N VAL A 520 -34.25 0.74 1.15
CA VAL A 520 -34.83 0.58 2.46
C VAL A 520 -35.34 -0.85 2.52
N SER A 521 -34.48 -1.77 2.92
CA SER A 521 -34.93 -2.99 3.59
C SER A 521 -35.07 -2.67 5.07
N ASN A 522 -36.07 -1.87 5.43
CA ASN A 522 -36.73 -2.07 6.73
C ASN A 522 -37.61 -3.30 6.54
N VAL A 523 -36.98 -4.46 6.53
CA VAL A 523 -37.69 -5.71 6.74
C VAL A 523 -37.49 -6.00 8.22
N ASP A 524 -38.46 -5.57 9.03
CA ASP A 524 -38.65 -6.02 10.40
C ASP A 524 -38.96 -7.52 10.37
N HIS A 525 -37.94 -8.36 10.16
CA HIS A 525 -37.98 -9.76 10.53
C HIS A 525 -37.42 -9.87 11.95
N SER A 526 -38.35 -9.72 12.89
CA SER A 526 -38.16 -9.75 14.33
C SER A 526 -37.55 -11.07 14.82
N ASP A 527 -36.47 -10.93 15.59
CA ASP A 527 -36.11 -11.75 16.76
C ASP A 527 -34.97 -11.06 17.57
N ILE A 528 -34.11 -10.28 16.90
CA ILE A 528 -33.05 -9.47 17.53
C ILE A 528 -32.99 -8.10 16.86
N SER A 529 -33.22 -7.01 17.61
CA SER A 529 -33.01 -5.64 17.10
C SER A 529 -31.51 -5.33 17.04
N LEU A 530 -31.06 -4.70 15.95
CA LEU A 530 -29.66 -4.26 15.78
C LEU A 530 -29.23 -3.22 16.83
N ASP A 531 -30.18 -2.44 17.33
CA ASP A 531 -29.97 -1.40 18.34
C ASP A 531 -30.08 -1.92 19.78
N ASP A 532 -30.25 -3.23 19.96
CA ASP A 532 -30.36 -3.85 21.30
C ASP A 532 -29.02 -3.75 22.07
N PRO A 533 -29.00 -3.15 23.28
CA PRO A 533 -27.82 -3.12 24.13
C PRO A 533 -27.21 -4.51 24.43
N ASN A 534 -28.04 -5.55 24.41
CA ASN A 534 -27.65 -6.94 24.62
C ASN A 534 -27.59 -7.76 23.32
N PHE A 535 -27.43 -7.10 22.16
CA PHE A 535 -27.35 -7.75 20.84
C PHE A 535 -26.41 -8.96 20.85
N TRP A 536 -25.18 -8.79 21.34
CA TRP A 536 -24.18 -9.86 21.36
C TRP A 536 -24.57 -11.03 22.26
N GLU A 537 -25.24 -10.77 23.39
CA GLU A 537 -25.73 -11.85 24.26
C GLU A 537 -26.84 -12.66 23.61
N LYS A 538 -27.75 -12.00 22.87
CA LYS A 538 -28.81 -12.67 22.11
C LYS A 538 -28.24 -13.42 20.90
N TRP A 539 -27.24 -12.84 20.23
CA TRP A 539 -26.50 -13.47 19.15
C TRP A 539 -25.81 -14.75 19.65
N ALA A 540 -25.13 -14.70 20.79
CA ALA A 540 -24.46 -15.87 21.38
C ALA A 540 -25.44 -17.00 21.74
N LYS A 541 -26.62 -16.66 22.26
CA LYS A 541 -27.68 -17.66 22.53
C LYS A 541 -28.21 -18.30 21.25
N LYS A 542 -28.35 -17.53 20.16
CA LYS A 542 -28.83 -18.05 18.87
C LYS A 542 -27.76 -18.84 18.10
N ALA A 543 -26.49 -18.53 18.33
CA ALA A 543 -25.34 -19.27 17.83
C ALA A 543 -25.00 -20.53 18.65
N ASP A 544 -25.78 -20.85 19.68
CA ASP A 544 -25.55 -21.97 20.62
C ASP A 544 -24.16 -21.96 21.27
N LEU A 545 -23.66 -20.76 21.61
CA LEU A 545 -22.35 -20.60 22.24
C LEU A 545 -22.40 -20.86 23.73
N ASP A 546 -21.57 -21.79 24.20
CA ASP A 546 -21.40 -22.03 25.63
C ASP A 546 -20.59 -20.89 26.28
N LEU A 547 -21.32 -19.91 26.83
CA LEU A 547 -20.78 -18.74 27.52
C LEU A 547 -19.87 -19.12 28.72
N LYS A 548 -19.91 -20.37 29.21
CA LYS A 548 -19.02 -20.87 30.26
C LYS A 548 -17.65 -21.29 29.70
N GLN A 549 -17.59 -21.99 28.56
CA GLN A 549 -16.32 -22.34 27.91
C GLN A 549 -15.56 -21.11 27.39
N LEU A 550 -16.26 -20.08 26.93
CA LEU A 550 -15.64 -18.82 26.50
C LEU A 550 -14.98 -18.05 27.65
N LYS A 551 -15.51 -18.16 28.89
CA LYS A 551 -14.90 -17.59 30.10
C LYS A 551 -13.70 -18.42 30.60
N ASP A 552 -13.67 -19.71 30.30
CA ASP A 552 -12.58 -20.64 30.65
C ASP A 552 -11.47 -20.70 29.59
N ASN A 553 -11.68 -20.14 28.39
CA ASN A 553 -10.62 -19.85 27.41
C ASN A 553 -9.68 -18.70 27.85
N LYS A 554 -9.41 -18.59 29.15
CA LYS A 554 -8.29 -17.82 29.73
C LYS A 554 -6.92 -18.42 29.38
N LEU A 555 -6.87 -19.61 28.77
CA LEU A 555 -5.63 -20.36 28.52
C LEU A 555 -4.75 -19.84 27.35
N ILE A 556 -5.02 -18.66 26.79
CA ILE A 556 -4.07 -17.98 25.87
C ILE A 556 -3.62 -16.61 26.43
N LEU A 557 -4.06 -16.22 27.64
CA LEU A 557 -3.81 -14.89 28.20
C LEU A 557 -2.57 -14.77 29.11
N GLU A 558 -1.75 -15.82 29.28
CA GLU A 558 -0.53 -15.77 30.11
C GLU A 558 0.78 -16.04 29.35
N ILE A 559 0.79 -15.84 28.03
CA ILE A 559 2.08 -15.61 27.36
C ILE A 559 2.25 -14.09 27.27
N PRO A 560 3.23 -13.48 27.96
CA PRO A 560 3.55 -12.08 27.77
C PRO A 560 3.74 -11.89 26.27
N ARG A 561 3.13 -10.84 25.69
CA ARG A 561 3.37 -10.50 24.28
C ARG A 561 4.88 -10.46 24.05
N HIS A 562 5.43 -11.50 23.45
CA HIS A 562 6.81 -11.48 22.98
C HIS A 562 6.83 -10.51 21.82
N ARG A 563 7.25 -9.27 22.12
CA ARG A 563 7.54 -8.25 21.11
C ARG A 563 8.62 -8.83 20.21
N LYS A 564 8.26 -9.36 19.05
CA LYS A 564 9.23 -9.72 18.01
C LYS A 564 9.99 -8.45 17.66
N GLN A 565 11.27 -8.38 18.04
CA GLN A 565 12.17 -7.43 17.41
C GLN A 565 12.22 -7.73 15.91
N THR A 566 12.16 -6.66 15.10
CA THR A 566 12.47 -6.68 13.68
C THR A 566 13.81 -7.33 13.43
N ARG A 567 13.80 -8.55 12.88
CA ARG A 567 14.93 -9.10 12.13
C ARG A 567 14.89 -8.53 10.71
N ARG A 568 15.98 -7.92 10.27
CA ARG A 568 16.20 -7.58 8.85
C ARG A 568 16.89 -8.75 8.15
N PHE A 569 16.33 -9.08 6.99
CA PHE A 569 16.81 -9.88 5.85
C PHE A 569 16.83 -11.42 5.93
N GLY A 570 16.01 -12.01 5.04
CA GLY A 570 16.12 -13.39 4.57
C GLY A 570 14.79 -14.07 4.24
N GLY A 571 14.09 -13.64 3.18
CA GLY A 571 13.06 -14.38 2.42
C GLY A 571 11.97 -15.15 3.17
N ASN A 572 10.79 -14.53 3.32
CA ASN A 572 9.49 -15.17 3.09
C ASN A 572 8.39 -14.10 2.99
N SER A 573 7.36 -14.40 2.19
CA SER A 573 6.38 -13.50 1.57
C SER A 573 5.30 -12.90 2.49
N ASP A 574 5.35 -13.10 3.80
CA ASP A 574 4.15 -12.90 4.64
C ASP A 574 4.06 -11.58 5.43
N ASP A 575 5.08 -10.72 5.44
CA ASP A 575 5.12 -9.58 6.37
C ASP A 575 5.19 -8.18 5.72
N ALA A 576 4.68 -8.01 4.48
CA ALA A 576 4.66 -6.72 3.77
C ALA A 576 3.35 -5.91 3.90
N GLU A 577 2.45 -6.26 4.82
CA GLU A 577 1.09 -5.68 4.88
C GLU A 577 0.82 -4.64 6.00
N ILE A 578 1.82 -4.23 6.79
CA ILE A 578 1.55 -3.36 7.96
C ILE A 578 1.97 -1.88 7.77
N PHE A 579 2.72 -1.51 6.72
CA PHE A 579 3.27 -0.14 6.57
C PHE A 579 2.53 0.81 5.61
N ALA A 580 1.24 0.60 5.36
CA ALA A 580 0.46 1.48 4.46
C ALA A 580 -0.78 2.14 5.09
N GLU A 581 -0.93 2.10 6.41
CA GLU A 581 -1.96 2.84 7.16
C GLU A 581 -1.40 3.21 8.54
N ILE A 582 -1.13 4.51 8.71
CA ILE A 582 -0.79 5.30 9.92
C ILE A 582 0.30 6.29 9.50
N GLY A 583 -0.15 7.42 8.95
CA GLY A 583 0.66 8.63 8.80
C GLY A 583 0.01 9.72 9.63
N SER A 584 0.24 9.71 10.94
CA SER A 584 0.06 10.83 11.86
C SER A 584 0.33 10.36 13.29
N GLU A 585 1.57 10.48 13.76
CA GLU A 585 1.80 10.71 15.18
C GLU A 585 2.81 11.84 15.34
N SER A 586 2.38 12.78 16.17
CA SER A 586 2.97 14.04 16.59
C SER A 586 4.29 13.86 17.31
N GLU A 587 5.22 14.78 17.03
CA GLU A 587 6.38 15.05 17.87
C GLU A 587 5.90 15.65 19.20
N ASP A 588 5.99 14.87 20.29
CA ASP A 588 6.21 15.42 21.63
C ASP A 588 6.54 14.30 22.63
N SER A 589 7.80 14.19 23.03
CA SER A 589 8.21 13.78 24.38
C SER A 589 9.75 13.82 24.53
N ASP A 590 10.31 15.03 24.43
CA ASP A 590 11.53 15.37 25.15
C ASP A 590 11.16 15.76 26.58
N LYS A 591 11.41 14.86 27.54
CA LYS A 591 11.69 15.07 28.98
C LYS A 591 11.25 13.85 29.77
N PHE A 592 12.21 13.04 30.23
CA PHE A 592 12.35 12.56 31.62
C PHE A 592 13.41 11.44 31.66
N ARG A 593 14.63 11.77 32.12
CA ARG A 593 15.30 11.14 33.28
C ARG A 593 16.73 11.64 33.39
N SER A 594 16.91 12.59 34.31
CA SER A 594 18.19 12.90 34.95
C SER A 594 18.46 11.94 36.12
N ARG A 595 19.76 11.68 36.35
CA ARG A 595 20.45 11.14 37.56
C ARG A 595 20.64 9.63 37.66
N ALA A 596 21.89 9.20 37.54
CA ALA A 596 22.67 8.71 38.68
C ALA A 596 24.17 8.76 38.35
N GLY A 597 24.93 9.52 39.15
CA GLY A 597 26.39 9.37 39.24
C GLY A 597 26.71 8.39 40.37
N GLY A 598 27.73 7.57 40.16
CA GLY A 598 28.30 6.66 41.15
C GLY A 598 29.66 6.18 40.68
N ALA A 599 30.71 6.62 41.38
CA ALA A 599 32.08 6.18 41.17
C ALA A 599 32.33 4.86 41.92
N GLY A 600 33.12 3.96 41.32
CA GLY A 600 33.75 2.83 42.02
C GLY A 600 33.44 1.46 41.40
N GLY A 601 34.49 0.80 40.90
CA GLY A 601 34.49 -0.62 40.52
C GLY A 601 34.65 -0.86 39.02
N GLY A 602 35.82 -1.35 38.60
CA GLY A 602 36.14 -1.69 37.21
C GLY A 602 35.35 -2.90 36.71
N GLN A 603 34.08 -2.70 36.36
CA GLN A 603 33.31 -3.64 35.54
C GLN A 603 33.35 -3.15 34.08
N ARG A 604 33.73 -4.06 33.15
CA ARG A 604 33.69 -3.81 31.71
C ARG A 604 32.30 -3.29 31.32
N LYS A 605 32.28 -2.13 30.68
CA LYS A 605 31.07 -1.46 30.21
C LYS A 605 30.39 -2.36 29.16
N GLY A 606 29.26 -2.98 29.51
CA GLY A 606 28.47 -3.78 28.57
C GLY A 606 27.98 -2.92 27.40
N TRP A 607 28.02 -3.46 26.19
CA TRP A 607 27.59 -2.75 24.99
C TRP A 607 26.09 -2.94 24.78
N GLY A 608 25.36 -1.84 24.65
CA GLY A 608 23.92 -1.90 24.43
C GLY A 608 23.54 -2.46 23.05
N ARG A 609 22.37 -3.11 22.95
CA ARG A 609 21.83 -3.70 21.71
C ARG A 609 21.74 -2.71 20.54
N ARG A 610 21.54 -1.42 20.82
CA ARG A 610 21.52 -0.34 19.82
C ARG A 610 22.88 -0.14 19.15
N ASP A 611 23.96 -0.21 19.92
CA ASP A 611 25.33 -0.01 19.39
C ASP A 611 25.79 -1.24 18.62
N CYS A 612 25.43 -2.44 19.08
CA CYS A 612 25.63 -3.69 18.34
C CYS A 612 24.96 -3.65 16.97
N PHE A 613 23.70 -3.22 16.90
CA PHE A 613 22.96 -3.10 15.63
C PHE A 613 23.54 -2.04 14.69
N ARG A 614 24.06 -0.93 15.24
CA ARG A 614 24.77 0.09 14.45
C ARG A 614 26.06 -0.46 13.87
N ILE A 615 26.86 -1.17 14.67
CA ILE A 615 28.08 -1.85 14.23
C ILE A 615 27.77 -2.88 13.16
N GLU A 616 26.76 -3.72 13.35
CA GLU A 616 26.34 -4.73 12.36
C GLU A 616 26.05 -4.09 10.99
N LYS A 617 25.25 -3.02 10.96
CA LYS A 617 24.98 -2.27 9.72
C LYS A 617 26.23 -1.65 9.11
N CYS A 618 27.12 -1.13 9.95
CA CYS A 618 28.35 -0.52 9.49
C CYS A 618 29.32 -1.57 8.91
N LEU A 619 29.43 -2.74 9.54
CA LEU A 619 30.22 -3.88 9.02
C LEU A 619 29.68 -4.39 7.69
N LEU A 620 28.34 -4.47 7.52
CA LEU A 620 27.72 -4.83 6.25
C LEU A 620 27.99 -3.82 5.12
N THR A 621 28.22 -2.55 5.48
CA THR A 621 28.41 -1.46 4.51
C THR A 621 29.89 -1.22 4.19
N TYR A 622 30.75 -1.24 5.20
CA TYR A 622 32.15 -0.82 5.10
C TYR A 622 33.14 -1.98 5.23
N GLY A 623 32.71 -3.14 5.76
CA GLY A 623 33.59 -4.28 6.03
C GLY A 623 34.45 -4.13 7.28
N TRP A 624 35.25 -5.16 7.58
CA TRP A 624 36.20 -5.18 8.69
C TRP A 624 37.37 -4.22 8.46
N GLY A 625 37.86 -3.54 9.51
CA GLY A 625 39.05 -2.68 9.47
C GLY A 625 38.84 -1.23 9.03
N ARG A 626 37.69 -0.85 8.46
CA ARG A 626 37.40 0.54 8.05
C ARG A 626 36.84 1.41 9.18
N TRP A 627 37.55 1.47 10.31
CA TRP A 627 37.04 2.05 11.56
C TRP A 627 36.71 3.54 11.47
N THR A 628 37.46 4.33 10.70
CA THR A 628 37.18 5.77 10.47
C THR A 628 35.84 5.99 9.79
N ALA A 629 35.53 5.23 8.74
CA ALA A 629 34.25 5.31 8.03
C ALA A 629 33.08 4.88 8.93
N ILE A 630 33.29 3.85 9.74
CA ILE A 630 32.30 3.34 10.72
C ILE A 630 32.03 4.39 11.79
N GLN A 631 33.06 5.04 12.33
CA GLN A 631 32.93 6.05 13.39
C GLN A 631 32.17 7.30 12.91
N THR A 632 32.48 7.82 11.72
CA THR A 632 31.82 9.04 11.20
C THR A 632 30.34 8.81 10.85
N ARG A 633 29.99 7.62 10.34
CA ARG A 633 28.64 7.35 9.82
C ARG A 633 27.76 6.50 10.73
N GLY A 634 28.34 5.86 11.76
CA GLY A 634 27.65 4.94 12.67
C GLY A 634 26.74 5.60 13.73
N ARG A 635 26.79 6.94 13.89
CA ARG A 635 25.96 7.74 14.81
C ARG A 635 25.82 7.11 16.20
N PHE A 636 26.95 6.81 16.84
CA PHE A 636 26.99 6.21 18.18
C PHE A 636 26.65 7.25 19.26
N SER A 637 26.09 6.79 20.39
CA SER A 637 25.59 7.66 21.48
C SER A 637 26.70 8.31 22.35
N GLY A 638 27.97 8.18 21.95
CA GLY A 638 29.11 8.79 22.63
C GLY A 638 30.39 8.74 21.76
N ALA A 639 31.47 9.35 22.25
CA ALA A 639 32.79 9.27 21.62
C ALA A 639 33.38 7.85 21.84
N ILE A 640 33.16 6.96 20.86
CA ILE A 640 33.73 5.61 20.85
C ILE A 640 35.11 5.66 20.17
N THR A 641 36.10 5.04 20.79
CA THR A 641 37.46 4.90 20.26
C THR A 641 37.55 3.83 19.17
N HIS A 642 38.61 3.86 18.35
CA HIS A 642 38.84 2.81 17.34
C HIS A 642 38.99 1.41 17.95
N GLN A 643 39.62 1.32 19.12
CA GLN A 643 39.81 0.06 19.84
C GLN A 643 38.47 -0.52 20.33
N GLU A 644 37.61 0.33 20.88
CA GLU A 644 36.26 -0.08 21.32
C GLU A 644 35.36 -0.51 20.13
N LEU A 645 35.46 0.16 18.97
CA LEU A 645 34.75 -0.23 17.75
C LEU A 645 35.21 -1.59 17.24
N GLU A 646 36.52 -1.85 17.28
CA GLU A 646 37.11 -3.11 16.87
C GLU A 646 36.70 -4.25 17.82
N GLU A 647 36.76 -4.04 19.13
CA GLU A 647 36.31 -4.99 20.14
C GLU A 647 34.83 -5.33 19.98
N LEU A 648 33.96 -4.33 19.82
CA LEU A 648 32.53 -4.55 19.62
C LEU A 648 32.23 -5.28 18.30
N SER A 649 32.95 -4.91 17.23
CA SER A 649 32.85 -5.61 15.93
C SER A 649 33.28 -7.07 16.03
N ARG A 650 34.36 -7.33 16.78
CA ARG A 650 34.86 -8.69 17.07
C ARG A 650 33.79 -9.51 17.77
N VAL A 651 33.19 -8.99 18.85
CA VAL A 651 32.14 -9.68 19.62
C VAL A 651 30.93 -10.03 18.75
N VAL A 652 30.48 -9.12 17.88
CA VAL A 652 29.35 -9.39 16.96
C VAL A 652 29.69 -10.51 15.98
N LEU A 653 30.88 -10.50 15.36
CA LEU A 653 31.28 -11.54 14.43
C LEU A 653 31.52 -12.90 15.10
N MET A 654 32.06 -12.90 16.33
CA MET A 654 32.19 -14.09 17.17
C MET A 654 30.83 -14.75 17.43
N TYR A 655 29.82 -13.93 17.79
CA TYR A 655 28.45 -14.41 17.95
C TYR A 655 27.93 -15.03 16.65
N CYS A 656 28.12 -14.37 15.50
CA CYS A 656 27.72 -14.91 14.20
C CYS A 656 28.41 -16.24 13.88
N LEU A 657 29.71 -16.39 14.19
CA LEU A 657 30.47 -17.62 13.93
C LEU A 657 30.07 -18.79 14.84
N LYS A 658 29.61 -18.52 16.06
CA LYS A 658 29.05 -19.53 16.98
C LYS A 658 27.83 -20.23 16.37
N TYR A 659 26.98 -19.49 15.66
CA TYR A 659 25.74 -20.01 15.05
C TYR A 659 25.84 -20.26 13.52
N TYR A 660 27.03 -20.12 12.94
CA TYR A 660 27.24 -20.32 11.51
C TYR A 660 27.38 -21.81 11.15
N ASN A 661 26.41 -22.31 10.36
CA ASN A 661 26.33 -23.69 9.85
C ASN A 661 26.64 -23.81 8.34
N GLY A 662 27.43 -22.87 7.80
CA GLY A 662 27.75 -22.81 6.36
C GLY A 662 29.11 -23.45 5.98
N ASP A 663 29.79 -22.88 4.99
CA ASP A 663 31.06 -23.42 4.48
C ASP A 663 32.19 -23.23 5.52
N GLU A 664 32.78 -24.33 5.96
CA GLU A 664 33.87 -24.31 6.95
C GLU A 664 35.05 -23.45 6.49
N LYS A 665 35.35 -23.36 5.19
CA LYS A 665 36.43 -22.46 4.69
C LYS A 665 36.14 -20.98 4.95
N ILE A 666 34.87 -20.58 4.86
CA ILE A 666 34.44 -19.21 5.19
C ILE A 666 34.52 -19.01 6.70
N LYS A 667 34.10 -20.01 7.47
CA LYS A 667 34.19 -19.97 8.94
C LYS A 667 35.63 -19.79 9.41
N TYR A 668 36.59 -20.55 8.86
CA TYR A 668 38.03 -20.42 9.17
C TYR A 668 38.57 -19.05 8.79
N PHE A 669 38.29 -18.58 7.56
CA PHE A 669 38.71 -17.25 7.12
C PHE A 669 38.22 -16.13 8.06
N MET A 670 36.98 -16.23 8.53
CA MET A 670 36.40 -15.25 9.45
C MET A 670 37.01 -15.33 10.86
N TRP A 671 37.40 -16.52 11.33
CA TRP A 671 38.14 -16.68 12.60
C TRP A 671 39.54 -16.05 12.52
N ASP A 672 40.24 -16.25 11.41
CA ASP A 672 41.57 -15.66 11.19
C ASP A 672 41.45 -14.12 11.12
N LEU A 673 40.43 -13.60 10.44
CA LEU A 673 40.17 -12.16 10.28
C LEU A 673 39.97 -11.42 11.61
N ILE A 674 39.30 -12.05 12.57
CA ILE A 674 38.93 -11.42 13.84
C ILE A 674 39.92 -11.72 14.98
N THR A 675 40.94 -12.55 14.75
CA THR A 675 41.94 -12.89 15.77
C THR A 675 42.74 -11.65 16.18
N PRO A 676 42.90 -11.36 17.48
CA PRO A 676 43.68 -10.20 17.93
C PRO A 676 45.14 -10.27 17.47
N THR A 677 45.70 -9.13 17.06
CA THR A 677 47.07 -9.03 16.53
C THR A 677 48.11 -9.57 17.51
N GLU A 678 47.93 -9.34 18.81
CA GLU A 678 48.81 -9.83 19.88
C GLU A 678 48.87 -11.37 19.91
N VAL A 679 47.73 -12.04 19.76
CA VAL A 679 47.63 -13.51 19.78
C VAL A 679 48.18 -14.13 18.50
N ALA A 680 47.96 -13.46 17.36
CA ALA A 680 48.47 -13.93 16.07
C ALA A 680 50.01 -13.91 16.00
N ILE A 681 50.66 -12.93 16.65
CA ILE A 681 52.12 -12.85 16.76
C ILE A 681 52.67 -14.02 17.60
N THR A 682 52.02 -14.37 18.72
CA THR A 682 52.46 -15.47 19.60
C THR A 682 52.22 -16.86 19.03
N THR A 683 51.20 -17.00 18.17
CA THR A 683 50.77 -18.29 17.58
C THR A 683 51.32 -18.52 16.17
N GLY A 684 52.10 -17.58 15.62
CA GLY A 684 52.71 -17.68 14.29
C GLY A 684 51.71 -17.61 13.13
N VAL A 685 50.55 -16.97 13.35
CA VAL A 685 49.51 -16.81 12.32
C VAL A 685 49.85 -15.63 11.43
N ASP A 686 50.00 -15.87 10.13
CA ASP A 686 50.35 -14.84 9.15
C ASP A 686 49.14 -13.94 8.86
N LEU A 687 49.10 -12.76 9.49
CA LEU A 687 48.02 -11.75 9.35
C LEU A 687 48.02 -11.01 8.00
N ARG A 688 48.89 -11.38 7.06
CA ARG A 688 49.33 -10.56 5.91
C ARG A 688 48.28 -10.20 4.84
N ASN A 689 46.99 -10.47 5.00
CA ASN A 689 46.03 -10.28 3.90
C ASN A 689 44.79 -9.41 4.19
N HIS A 690 44.76 -8.61 5.26
CA HIS A 690 43.51 -7.94 5.65
C HIS A 690 43.54 -6.41 5.73
N GLU A 691 44.66 -5.75 5.43
CA GLU A 691 44.63 -4.31 5.13
C GLU A 691 44.13 -4.09 3.70
N GLY A 692 42.85 -3.72 3.58
CA GLY A 692 42.23 -3.44 2.29
C GLY A 692 42.01 -4.69 1.45
N LEU A 693 40.91 -5.41 1.74
CA LEU A 693 40.43 -6.58 0.98
C LEU A 693 40.27 -6.25 -0.53
N SER A 694 41.37 -6.40 -1.28
CA SER A 694 41.42 -6.42 -2.74
C SER A 694 41.62 -7.85 -3.26
N ALA A 695 41.95 -8.81 -2.38
CA ALA A 695 42.02 -10.23 -2.69
C ALA A 695 40.62 -10.90 -2.59
N PRO A 696 40.32 -11.90 -3.45
CA PRO A 696 39.00 -12.52 -3.51
C PRO A 696 38.69 -13.34 -2.26
N VAL A 697 37.63 -12.96 -1.55
CA VAL A 697 37.02 -13.72 -0.45
C VAL A 697 36.61 -15.12 -0.94
N PRO A 698 36.80 -16.19 -0.15
CA PRO A 698 36.39 -17.54 -0.54
C PRO A 698 34.92 -17.61 -0.96
N ARG A 699 34.65 -17.97 -2.22
CA ARG A 699 33.27 -18.16 -2.72
C ARG A 699 32.73 -19.51 -2.27
N GLY A 700 31.83 -19.51 -1.30
CA GLY A 700 31.18 -20.74 -0.80
C GLY A 700 30.41 -21.46 -1.92
N ARG A 701 30.63 -22.77 -2.07
CA ARG A 701 29.83 -23.64 -2.96
C ARG A 701 28.75 -24.35 -2.14
N LYS A 702 27.50 -24.39 -2.65
CA LYS A 702 26.44 -25.24 -2.10
C LYS A 702 26.90 -26.71 -2.10
N GLY A 703 26.72 -27.37 -0.96
CA GLY A 703 27.32 -28.67 -0.62
C GLY A 703 27.10 -29.77 -1.66
N LYS A 704 28.20 -30.39 -2.08
CA LYS A 704 28.24 -31.81 -2.43
C LYS A 704 28.81 -32.54 -1.22
N ARG A 705 28.15 -33.61 -0.76
CA ARG A 705 28.64 -34.53 0.28
C ARG A 705 30.10 -34.88 -0.04
N ALA A 706 31.03 -34.45 0.81
CA ALA A 706 32.42 -34.86 0.75
C ALA A 706 32.59 -36.17 1.52
N LYS A 707 33.34 -37.09 0.90
CA LYS A 707 33.83 -38.35 1.48
C LYS A 707 34.65 -38.06 2.74
N GLU A 708 34.49 -38.89 3.76
CA GLU A 708 35.33 -38.92 4.95
C GLU A 708 36.78 -39.28 4.56
N GLU A 709 37.67 -38.30 4.63
CA GLU A 709 39.12 -38.53 4.75
C GLU A 709 39.61 -37.85 6.03
N SER A 710 40.48 -38.55 6.74
CA SER A 710 40.94 -38.35 8.13
C SER A 710 41.20 -36.91 8.57
N THR A 711 40.32 -36.35 9.40
CA THR A 711 40.41 -35.00 10.01
C THR A 711 40.91 -34.99 11.47
N SER A 712 41.28 -36.13 12.06
CA SER A 712 41.56 -36.18 13.52
C SER A 712 42.84 -35.44 13.95
N GLY A 713 43.83 -35.28 13.07
CA GLY A 713 45.08 -34.56 13.36
C GLY A 713 44.97 -33.04 13.28
N ARG A 714 44.09 -32.52 12.40
CA ARG A 714 43.91 -31.07 12.19
C ARG A 714 43.06 -30.41 13.29
N HIS A 715 42.14 -31.17 13.88
CA HIS A 715 41.26 -30.68 14.95
C HIS A 715 42.00 -30.30 16.25
N LYS A 716 43.12 -30.95 16.58
CA LYS A 716 43.90 -30.61 17.79
C LYS A 716 44.68 -29.30 17.65
N ASP A 717 45.28 -29.06 16.48
CA ASP A 717 45.98 -27.80 16.17
C ASP A 717 45.00 -26.61 16.04
N GLU A 718 43.74 -26.86 15.67
CA GLU A 718 42.69 -25.86 15.53
C GLU A 718 42.03 -25.46 16.86
N GLN A 719 42.07 -26.33 17.88
CA GLN A 719 41.48 -26.04 19.19
C GLN A 719 42.37 -25.12 20.02
N SER A 720 43.70 -25.29 19.95
CA SER A 720 44.67 -24.40 20.60
C SER A 720 44.69 -22.99 20.01
N LYS A 721 44.32 -22.80 18.73
CA LYS A 721 44.20 -21.47 18.09
C LYS A 721 42.98 -20.66 18.55
N ARG A 722 42.05 -21.28 19.30
CA ARG A 722 40.76 -20.70 19.71
C ARG A 722 40.61 -20.55 21.23
N GLU A 723 41.65 -20.87 22.00
CA GLU A 723 41.62 -20.76 23.47
C GLU A 723 41.37 -19.31 23.93
N TRP A 724 41.92 -18.31 23.24
CA TRP A 724 41.70 -16.89 23.54
C TRP A 724 40.22 -16.46 23.49
N ALA A 725 39.40 -17.16 22.70
CA ALA A 725 37.98 -16.90 22.54
C ALA A 725 37.13 -17.57 23.64
N ALA A 726 37.67 -18.54 24.38
CA ALA A 726 36.95 -19.25 25.44
C ALA A 726 36.75 -18.39 26.70
N ASP A 727 37.65 -17.43 26.94
CA ASP A 727 37.61 -16.50 28.07
C ASP A 727 36.67 -15.29 27.84
N ILE A 728 36.09 -15.18 26.64
CA ILE A 728 35.16 -14.09 26.29
C ILE A 728 33.73 -14.59 26.50
N ASP A 729 33.13 -14.22 27.63
CA ASP A 729 31.70 -14.42 27.86
C ASP A 729 30.87 -13.47 26.97
N ILE A 730 30.53 -13.95 25.78
CA ILE A 730 29.72 -13.22 24.79
C ILE A 730 28.34 -12.86 25.35
N ASP A 731 27.79 -13.71 26.22
CA ASP A 731 26.46 -13.51 26.80
C ASP A 731 26.51 -12.45 27.94
N ALA A 732 27.65 -12.31 28.64
CA ALA A 732 27.89 -11.21 29.59
C ALA A 732 28.25 -9.86 28.94
N LEU A 733 28.87 -9.87 27.75
CA LEU A 733 29.26 -8.66 27.01
C LEU A 733 28.12 -8.06 26.17
N LEU A 734 27.10 -8.87 25.86
CA LEU A 734 25.84 -8.49 25.23
C LEU A 734 24.68 -8.66 26.23
N PRO A 735 24.66 -7.94 27.37
CA PRO A 735 23.64 -8.14 28.38
C PRO A 735 22.25 -7.85 27.81
N ASP A 736 21.35 -8.84 27.90
CA ASP A 736 19.92 -8.72 27.53
C ASP A 736 19.11 -8.08 28.69
N GLU A 737 19.69 -7.08 29.36
CA GLU A 737 18.99 -6.29 30.35
C GLU A 737 18.46 -5.00 29.71
N GLY A 738 17.14 -4.94 29.52
CA GLY A 738 16.43 -3.68 29.31
C GLY A 738 15.30 -3.76 28.30
N PHE A 739 14.10 -4.07 28.80
CA PHE A 739 12.87 -3.48 28.30
C PHE A 739 12.73 -2.04 28.81
#